data_AF-X6HML3-F1
#
_entry.id   AF-X6HML3-F1
#
_cell.length_a   1.000
_cell.length_b   1.000
_cell.length_c   1.000
_cell.angle_alpha   90.00
_cell.angle_beta   90.00
_cell.angle_gamma   90.00
#
_symmetry.space_group_name_H-M   'P 1'
#
loop_
_entity.id
_entity.type
_entity.pdbx_description
1 polymer ?
#
loop_
_entity_poly.entity_id
_entity_poly.type
_entity_poly.pdbx_seq_one_letter_code
_entity_poly.pdbx_strand_id
1 'polypeptide(L)'
;MDGIWRSADAAFVLTPDQVAGAAPALPLVPEPAPPAMASGGYISGSGGWEPDGSDYADGSGQEPYPMDVAPGSGSPDAAMGDSAKEAALYEEYKRQEQQRQLQEEQARQRYEEEKQRLEDAAVPAAQNNLGGTYPQDGATGAEPPPDKAGIPPEDGMTSAPPPATGAESPPEAQAPPKPAPPPIDQAQSPPSGGALPQPETGAVEVVRHPTIDAPDEIVAGETVTVSIALTEEQFTPEVKVKAAPGSSVTEDGALAMAMPAGTEQWPIDIDLFASGFDLADGGKWSRRTTLYRQGDSDFVRFDVKARPIAKDSKPAQFIARIYSAGRFLGSASRSVIIRRTAPVEAAALSATAERSAAPAMLMLAAAAPQPAVTGNVTLGGAAGDDVPDLDVTILYDDPSGLGSGQIIIHSPHLAGPVTDTFSTPPEMAAWLDSEYRRLLQLGLSLRGAVSLQQPAASSDTGAQKRFVTLAAEGFGDALYRDYVPKPFKDVFWSLRGKGELHSIQITSNSPTLPWELIRPRSADGAIADGFLGMGYRLARWAPRSSASQVDNPLDRMTFTGVAAVAPSYVDKRSLRFQQDEIAALSKLYGYRRFDGDFTSFEKLVGEVSTGFIHFSGHGEVNQPSSGRPVFAIDLVDQSLDPDTWAALVATAHGKGNPFYFFNACDTGRSQMLGGFVQGWGPAVLAGGASGFIGGMWPLTDRAAAAFSTDFYGGISTRIKDGPVYLAEILQDVRREFYRTGDPTYLAYTFYGNANLRIVGQ
;
A
#
# COMPACT_ATOMS: atom_id res chain seq x y z
N MET A 1 26.04 -52.47 30.44
CA MET A 1 25.19 -52.94 29.34
C MET A 1 25.26 -51.89 28.26
N ASP A 2 25.35 -52.36 27.03
CA ASP A 2 25.99 -51.68 25.90
C ASP A 2 24.93 -50.95 25.04
N GLY A 3 25.27 -50.03 24.13
CA GLY A 3 26.58 -49.44 23.85
C GLY A 3 26.67 -48.79 22.46
N ILE A 4 26.88 -47.46 22.43
CA ILE A 4 27.69 -46.71 21.46
C ILE A 4 27.28 -46.73 19.95
N TRP A 5 26.71 -45.59 19.51
CA TRP A 5 27.04 -44.77 18.30
C TRP A 5 27.19 -45.33 16.86
N ARG A 6 26.95 -44.39 15.93
CA ARG A 6 27.31 -44.30 14.49
C ARG A 6 26.26 -44.88 13.50
N SER A 7 25.82 -44.18 12.45
CA SER A 7 26.43 -43.22 11.50
C SER A 7 27.21 -43.89 10.36
N ALA A 8 26.64 -43.81 9.15
CA ALA A 8 27.33 -43.88 7.86
C ALA A 8 26.39 -43.40 6.74
N ASP A 9 26.89 -42.51 5.87
CA ASP A 9 26.26 -42.18 4.59
C ASP A 9 26.51 -43.28 3.54
N ALA A 10 25.60 -43.43 2.57
CA ALA A 10 25.93 -43.92 1.23
C ALA A 10 24.83 -43.54 0.22
N ALA A 11 25.18 -42.74 -0.78
CA ALA A 11 24.36 -42.59 -1.98
C ALA A 11 24.61 -43.74 -2.95
N PHE A 12 23.61 -44.15 -3.71
CA PHE A 12 23.78 -45.01 -4.89
C PHE A 12 22.83 -44.58 -6.01
N VAL A 13 23.28 -44.75 -7.25
CA VAL A 13 22.62 -44.30 -8.50
C VAL A 13 22.59 -45.47 -9.49
N LEU A 14 21.73 -45.38 -10.52
CA LEU A 14 21.61 -46.23 -11.73
C LEU A 14 20.56 -47.37 -11.69
N THR A 15 19.33 -47.04 -12.12
CA THR A 15 18.63 -47.51 -13.35
C THR A 15 19.15 -48.74 -14.13
N PRO A 16 18.31 -49.40 -14.98
CA PRO A 16 16.86 -49.68 -14.90
C PRO A 16 16.50 -51.14 -15.34
N ASP A 17 15.23 -51.42 -15.69
CA ASP A 17 14.70 -52.62 -16.38
C ASP A 17 14.77 -53.97 -15.61
N GLN A 18 13.89 -54.98 -15.76
CA GLN A 18 12.64 -55.25 -16.51
C GLN A 18 11.97 -56.53 -15.88
N VAL A 19 10.71 -56.98 -16.07
CA VAL A 19 9.47 -56.54 -16.77
C VAL A 19 8.25 -57.37 -16.25
N ALA A 20 7.04 -57.10 -16.79
CA ALA A 20 5.82 -57.95 -16.86
C ALA A 20 4.84 -58.09 -15.67
N GLY A 21 3.68 -57.44 -15.84
CA GLY A 21 2.35 -57.80 -15.32
C GLY A 21 1.30 -57.28 -16.32
N ALA A 22 0.25 -58.04 -16.65
CA ALA A 22 -0.51 -57.85 -17.90
C ALA A 22 -1.79 -56.99 -17.79
N ALA A 23 -2.19 -56.38 -18.93
CA ALA A 23 -3.39 -55.56 -19.12
C ALA A 23 -4.59 -56.36 -19.66
N PRO A 24 -5.75 -55.69 -19.89
CA PRO A 24 -6.20 -55.56 -21.29
C PRO A 24 -6.73 -54.15 -21.68
N ALA A 25 -7.02 -53.97 -22.98
CA ALA A 25 -7.33 -52.71 -23.68
C ALA A 25 -8.30 -53.01 -24.86
N LEU A 26 -8.93 -52.08 -25.60
CA LEU A 26 -8.97 -50.60 -25.68
C LEU A 26 -10.34 -50.21 -26.34
N PRO A 27 -10.79 -48.93 -26.37
CA PRO A 27 -10.60 -48.15 -27.61
C PRO A 27 -10.40 -46.62 -27.43
N LEU A 28 -9.79 -46.02 -28.46
CA LEU A 28 -9.55 -44.57 -28.62
C LEU A 28 -10.34 -44.02 -29.82
N VAL A 29 -10.61 -42.72 -29.84
CA VAL A 29 -11.24 -41.97 -30.94
C VAL A 29 -10.38 -40.70 -31.19
N PRO A 30 -10.13 -40.28 -32.45
CA PRO A 30 -8.93 -39.51 -32.78
C PRO A 30 -9.06 -37.98 -32.75
N GLU A 31 -7.90 -37.33 -32.72
CA GLU A 31 -7.67 -35.88 -32.80
C GLU A 31 -7.64 -35.39 -34.27
N PRO A 32 -8.14 -34.17 -34.58
CA PRO A 32 -8.23 -33.66 -35.96
C PRO A 32 -6.92 -33.00 -36.46
N ALA A 33 -6.60 -33.20 -37.74
CA ALA A 33 -5.40 -32.68 -38.39
C ALA A 33 -5.59 -31.27 -39.02
N PRO A 34 -4.51 -30.47 -39.18
CA PRO A 34 -4.57 -29.15 -39.83
C PRO A 34 -4.67 -29.24 -41.37
N PRO A 35 -5.26 -28.22 -42.04
CA PRO A 35 -5.34 -28.16 -43.50
C PRO A 35 -4.00 -27.81 -44.17
N ALA A 36 -3.81 -28.26 -45.41
CA ALA A 36 -2.53 -28.19 -46.13
C ALA A 36 -2.40 -26.96 -47.07
N MET A 37 -1.16 -26.50 -47.23
CA MET A 37 -0.75 -25.50 -48.23
C MET A 37 -0.45 -26.16 -49.59
N ALA A 38 -0.73 -25.45 -50.70
CA ALA A 38 -0.48 -25.92 -52.07
C ALA A 38 0.48 -25.00 -52.85
N SER A 39 1.74 -25.44 -52.95
CA SER A 39 2.70 -25.21 -54.05
C SER A 39 2.71 -23.88 -54.85
N GLY A 40 3.76 -23.07 -54.66
CA GLY A 40 4.28 -22.07 -55.60
C GLY A 40 5.79 -21.92 -55.38
N GLY A 41 6.62 -21.79 -56.44
CA GLY A 41 8.05 -22.11 -56.34
C GLY A 41 9.08 -21.02 -56.67
N TYR A 42 10.24 -21.14 -56.02
CA TYR A 42 11.61 -20.81 -56.48
C TYR A 42 12.08 -19.36 -56.73
N ILE A 43 12.92 -18.89 -55.78
CA ILE A 43 14.29 -18.33 -55.95
C ILE A 43 14.55 -16.85 -56.37
N SER A 44 15.50 -16.26 -55.62
CA SER A 44 16.39 -15.10 -55.91
C SER A 44 15.83 -13.67 -55.88
N GLY A 45 16.70 -12.69 -55.56
CA GLY A 45 16.48 -11.27 -55.89
C GLY A 45 16.88 -10.27 -54.79
N SER A 46 18.14 -9.84 -54.79
CA SER A 46 18.70 -8.75 -53.97
C SER A 46 18.13 -7.35 -54.25
N GLY A 47 17.99 -6.50 -53.21
CA GLY A 47 17.74 -5.05 -53.29
C GLY A 47 16.29 -4.65 -52.95
N GLY A 48 15.99 -3.41 -52.52
CA GLY A 48 16.89 -2.31 -52.16
C GLY A 48 16.26 -0.93 -52.35
N TRP A 49 16.35 -0.07 -51.33
CA TRP A 49 15.94 1.36 -51.28
C TRP A 49 14.44 1.68 -51.27
N GLU A 50 14.12 2.77 -50.56
CA GLU A 50 12.86 3.53 -50.54
C GLU A 50 12.98 4.73 -51.53
N PRO A 51 12.02 5.69 -51.64
CA PRO A 51 10.62 5.74 -51.17
C PRO A 51 9.64 6.23 -52.28
N ASP A 52 8.41 6.58 -51.86
CA ASP A 52 7.51 7.61 -52.45
C ASP A 52 6.60 7.20 -53.64
N GLY A 53 5.44 7.88 -53.77
CA GLY A 53 4.50 7.73 -54.89
C GLY A 53 3.07 7.26 -54.53
N SER A 54 2.19 8.22 -54.30
CA SER A 54 0.71 8.14 -54.16
C SER A 54 -0.07 7.30 -55.19
N ASP A 55 -1.21 6.70 -54.79
CA ASP A 55 -2.54 7.16 -55.27
C ASP A 55 -3.76 6.61 -54.46
N TYR A 56 -4.96 7.14 -54.75
CA TYR A 56 -6.22 7.01 -53.98
C TYR A 56 -7.02 5.69 -54.17
N ALA A 57 -7.75 5.22 -53.13
CA ALA A 57 -9.23 5.42 -53.02
C ALA A 57 -9.95 4.56 -51.95
N ASP A 58 -10.83 5.23 -51.18
CA ASP A 58 -12.03 4.75 -50.42
C ASP A 58 -11.87 3.69 -49.29
N GLY A 59 -12.77 3.71 -48.28
CA GLY A 59 -12.78 2.72 -47.18
C GLY A 59 -13.36 3.10 -45.81
N SER A 60 -14.18 4.16 -45.67
CA SER A 60 -15.07 4.49 -44.52
C SER A 60 -14.70 4.04 -43.07
N GLY A 61 -14.38 5.00 -42.18
CA GLY A 61 -14.34 4.79 -40.72
C GLY A 61 -14.37 6.11 -39.94
N GLN A 62 -15.15 6.20 -38.85
CA GLN A 62 -15.23 7.41 -38.00
C GLN A 62 -14.48 7.21 -36.68
N GLU A 63 -13.66 8.19 -36.30
CA GLU A 63 -13.17 8.39 -34.93
C GLU A 63 -13.59 9.78 -34.40
N PRO A 64 -13.68 9.98 -33.06
CA PRO A 64 -14.36 11.14 -32.47
C PRO A 64 -13.45 12.35 -32.21
N TYR A 65 -14.05 13.54 -32.21
CA TYR A 65 -13.38 14.81 -31.87
C TYR A 65 -13.34 15.10 -30.36
N PRO A 66 -12.27 15.75 -29.85
CA PRO A 66 -12.22 16.34 -28.52
C PRO A 66 -12.77 17.79 -28.49
N MET A 67 -13.09 18.24 -27.28
CA MET A 67 -13.44 19.61 -26.85
C MET A 67 -12.82 19.78 -25.44
N ASP A 68 -12.48 20.95 -24.88
CA ASP A 68 -12.35 22.32 -25.40
C ASP A 68 -11.45 23.09 -24.42
N VAL A 69 -10.71 24.13 -24.86
CA VAL A 69 -10.08 25.10 -23.95
C VAL A 69 -10.11 26.50 -24.57
N ALA A 70 -10.77 27.44 -23.90
CA ALA A 70 -10.82 28.85 -24.31
C ALA A 70 -9.86 29.71 -23.43
N PRO A 71 -8.82 30.34 -24.00
CA PRO A 71 -7.93 31.23 -23.27
C PRO A 71 -8.36 32.71 -23.37
N GLY A 72 -7.98 33.52 -22.38
CA GLY A 72 -8.16 34.96 -22.40
C GLY A 72 -6.95 35.71 -21.84
N SER A 73 -6.65 36.87 -22.43
CA SER A 73 -5.55 37.81 -22.10
C SER A 73 -4.10 37.31 -22.36
N GLY A 74 -3.33 38.14 -23.07
CA GLY A 74 -1.96 37.88 -23.51
C GLY A 74 -1.70 38.48 -24.89
N SER A 75 -0.67 39.31 -25.04
CA SER A 75 -0.43 40.11 -26.25
C SER A 75 1.08 40.37 -26.41
N PRO A 76 1.59 40.74 -27.60
CA PRO A 76 1.47 39.96 -28.84
C PRO A 76 2.85 39.81 -29.53
N ASP A 77 3.06 38.73 -30.31
CA ASP A 77 3.92 38.85 -31.50
C ASP A 77 3.72 37.69 -32.52
N ALA A 78 4.17 37.95 -33.75
CA ALA A 78 4.27 37.05 -34.91
C ALA A 78 2.97 36.57 -35.64
N ALA A 79 3.19 36.28 -36.94
CA ALA A 79 2.30 35.63 -37.92
C ALA A 79 0.96 36.34 -38.30
N MET A 80 0.92 36.94 -39.51
CA MET A 80 -0.36 37.20 -40.20
C MET A 80 -0.94 35.88 -40.75
N GLY A 81 -2.08 35.46 -40.20
CA GLY A 81 -2.96 34.42 -40.77
C GLY A 81 -4.10 35.01 -41.62
N ASP A 82 -4.76 34.16 -42.40
CA ASP A 82 -5.83 34.55 -43.33
C ASP A 82 -7.19 34.71 -42.62
N SER A 83 -7.34 35.84 -41.91
CA SER A 83 -8.45 36.13 -40.99
C SER A 83 -9.86 36.07 -41.60
N ALA A 84 -9.98 36.14 -42.93
CA ALA A 84 -11.26 35.96 -43.62
C ALA A 84 -11.82 34.52 -43.46
N LYS A 85 -10.95 33.51 -43.33
CA LYS A 85 -11.37 32.12 -43.10
C LYS A 85 -11.78 31.87 -41.66
N GLU A 86 -11.05 32.43 -40.70
CA GLU A 86 -11.34 32.31 -39.26
C GLU A 86 -12.70 32.96 -38.92
N ALA A 87 -12.98 34.14 -39.48
CA ALA A 87 -14.28 34.80 -39.32
C ALA A 87 -15.45 33.96 -39.87
N ALA A 88 -15.26 33.27 -41.01
CA ALA A 88 -16.27 32.39 -41.59
C ALA A 88 -16.54 31.15 -40.71
N LEU A 89 -15.48 30.51 -40.20
CA LEU A 89 -15.57 29.38 -39.28
C LEU A 89 -16.27 29.77 -37.97
N TYR A 90 -15.99 30.95 -37.43
CA TYR A 90 -16.62 31.45 -36.20
C TYR A 90 -18.13 31.73 -36.35
N GLU A 91 -18.55 32.28 -37.49
CA GLU A 91 -19.99 32.44 -37.78
C GLU A 91 -20.69 31.12 -38.18
N GLU A 92 -19.95 30.07 -38.52
CA GLU A 92 -20.50 28.72 -38.64
C GLU A 92 -20.63 28.03 -37.27
N TYR A 93 -19.63 28.14 -36.41
CA TYR A 93 -19.66 27.67 -35.01
C TYR A 93 -20.90 28.22 -34.27
N LYS A 94 -21.12 29.54 -34.30
CA LYS A 94 -22.28 30.18 -33.66
C LYS A 94 -23.62 29.61 -34.13
N ARG A 95 -23.76 29.27 -35.42
CA ARG A 95 -24.99 28.68 -35.97
C ARG A 95 -25.20 27.25 -35.49
N GLN A 96 -24.13 26.46 -35.37
CA GLN A 96 -24.21 25.12 -34.78
C GLN A 96 -24.51 25.18 -33.28
N GLU A 97 -23.96 26.16 -32.56
CA GLU A 97 -24.23 26.38 -31.13
C GLU A 97 -25.69 26.80 -30.88
N GLN A 98 -26.22 27.73 -31.66
CA GLN A 98 -27.65 28.09 -31.61
C GLN A 98 -28.58 26.92 -31.96
N GLN A 99 -28.23 26.09 -32.96
CA GLN A 99 -29.01 24.88 -33.26
C GLN A 99 -28.98 23.86 -32.11
N ARG A 100 -27.84 23.71 -31.43
CA ARG A 100 -27.67 22.84 -30.26
C ARG A 100 -28.55 23.29 -29.09
N GLN A 101 -28.52 24.59 -28.79
CA GLN A 101 -29.38 25.20 -27.76
C GLN A 101 -30.87 24.98 -28.08
N LEU A 102 -31.29 25.16 -29.34
CA LEU A 102 -32.67 24.89 -29.77
C LEU A 102 -33.08 23.42 -29.61
N GLN A 103 -32.16 22.48 -29.89
CA GLN A 103 -32.40 21.04 -29.70
C GLN A 103 -32.48 20.64 -28.22
N GLU A 104 -31.65 21.24 -27.36
CA GLU A 104 -31.72 21.04 -25.91
C GLU A 104 -33.02 21.61 -25.32
N GLU A 105 -33.47 22.77 -25.78
CA GLU A 105 -34.74 23.37 -25.36
C GLU A 105 -35.95 22.52 -25.81
N GLN A 106 -35.95 22.00 -27.04
CA GLN A 106 -36.94 21.03 -27.52
C GLN A 106 -36.86 19.66 -26.82
N ALA A 107 -35.69 19.27 -26.29
CA ALA A 107 -35.55 18.07 -25.46
C ALA A 107 -36.13 18.29 -24.06
N ARG A 108 -35.91 19.47 -23.45
CA ARG A 108 -36.53 19.86 -22.16
C ARG A 108 -38.05 19.93 -22.26
N GLN A 109 -38.58 20.59 -23.30
CA GLN A 109 -40.04 20.69 -23.51
C GLN A 109 -40.69 19.30 -23.61
N ARG A 110 -40.13 18.38 -24.40
CA ARG A 110 -40.65 16.99 -24.49
C ARG A 110 -40.53 16.21 -23.18
N TYR A 111 -39.47 16.44 -22.40
CA TYR A 111 -39.32 15.84 -21.07
C TYR A 111 -40.36 16.38 -20.07
N GLU A 112 -40.68 17.68 -20.13
CA GLU A 112 -41.73 18.30 -19.31
C GLU A 112 -43.14 17.87 -19.73
N GLU A 113 -43.41 17.74 -21.04
CA GLU A 113 -44.65 17.14 -21.57
C GLU A 113 -44.81 15.68 -21.15
N GLU A 114 -43.76 14.85 -21.26
CA GLU A 114 -43.81 13.45 -20.85
C GLU A 114 -43.95 13.29 -19.32
N LYS A 115 -43.30 14.16 -18.55
CA LYS A 115 -43.50 14.24 -17.10
C LYS A 115 -44.94 14.62 -16.75
N GLN A 116 -45.51 15.68 -17.34
CA GLN A 116 -46.92 16.05 -17.11
C GLN A 116 -47.85 14.91 -17.49
N ARG A 117 -47.60 14.22 -18.61
CA ARG A 117 -48.39 13.06 -19.04
C ARG A 117 -48.34 11.89 -18.04
N LEU A 118 -47.21 11.68 -17.37
CA LEU A 118 -47.06 10.67 -16.31
C LEU A 118 -47.76 11.11 -15.01
N GLU A 119 -47.71 12.40 -14.66
CA GLU A 119 -48.41 12.97 -13.51
C GLU A 119 -49.94 12.94 -13.71
N ASP A 120 -50.44 13.32 -14.88
CA ASP A 120 -51.86 13.19 -15.27
C ASP A 120 -52.32 11.72 -15.29
N ALA A 121 -51.48 10.79 -15.75
CA ALA A 121 -51.78 9.35 -15.74
C ALA A 121 -51.83 8.74 -14.33
N ALA A 122 -51.24 9.39 -13.32
CA ALA A 122 -51.34 8.97 -11.92
C ALA A 122 -52.65 9.41 -11.25
N VAL A 123 -53.32 10.47 -11.72
CA VAL A 123 -54.55 11.01 -11.10
C VAL A 123 -55.71 9.98 -11.06
N PRO A 124 -56.01 9.20 -12.13
CA PRO A 124 -57.06 8.17 -12.07
C PRO A 124 -56.70 6.99 -11.16
N ALA A 125 -55.41 6.67 -11.00
CA ALA A 125 -54.96 5.52 -10.21
C ALA A 125 -55.20 5.71 -8.70
N ALA A 126 -55.19 6.95 -8.22
CA ALA A 126 -55.41 7.28 -6.81
C ALA A 126 -56.87 7.18 -6.34
N GLN A 127 -57.86 7.19 -7.26
CA GLN A 127 -59.28 7.25 -6.89
C GLN A 127 -59.98 5.87 -6.82
N ASN A 128 -59.40 4.82 -7.40
CA ASN A 128 -60.02 3.49 -7.50
C ASN A 128 -59.77 2.55 -6.31
N ASN A 129 -59.33 3.05 -5.15
CA ASN A 129 -58.96 2.22 -3.99
C ASN A 129 -59.65 2.64 -2.66
N LEU A 130 -60.87 3.18 -2.74
CA LEU A 130 -61.71 3.52 -1.59
C LEU A 130 -63.17 3.09 -1.79
N GLY A 131 -63.50 1.85 -1.40
CA GLY A 131 -64.90 1.37 -1.28
C GLY A 131 -65.04 -0.15 -1.46
N GLY A 132 -65.41 -0.89 -0.40
CA GLY A 132 -65.45 -2.37 -0.48
C GLY A 132 -65.88 -3.13 0.79
N THR A 133 -66.99 -2.74 1.44
CA THR A 133 -67.68 -3.53 2.49
C THR A 133 -68.92 -4.22 1.91
N TYR A 134 -69.46 -5.34 2.42
CA TYR A 134 -69.27 -6.06 3.70
C TYR A 134 -69.43 -7.59 3.45
N PRO A 135 -69.33 -8.47 4.46
CA PRO A 135 -70.58 -9.15 4.88
C PRO A 135 -70.69 -9.51 6.37
N GLN A 136 -71.93 -9.60 6.86
CA GLN A 136 -72.32 -10.26 8.11
C GLN A 136 -73.72 -10.91 7.94
N ASP A 137 -73.91 -12.09 8.54
CA ASP A 137 -75.17 -12.84 8.79
C ASP A 137 -76.08 -13.31 7.62
N GLY A 138 -76.49 -14.57 7.69
CA GLY A 138 -77.50 -15.19 6.81
C GLY A 138 -77.49 -16.73 6.82
N ALA A 139 -78.46 -17.37 7.49
CA ALA A 139 -78.65 -18.84 7.52
C ALA A 139 -79.20 -19.36 6.15
N THR A 140 -79.18 -20.66 5.79
CA THR A 140 -79.60 -21.87 6.55
C THR A 140 -79.04 -23.18 5.96
N GLY A 141 -78.81 -24.23 6.78
CA GLY A 141 -78.83 -25.63 6.28
C GLY A 141 -78.07 -26.72 7.07
N ALA A 142 -78.81 -27.55 7.82
CA ALA A 142 -78.53 -28.93 8.27
C ALA A 142 -77.31 -29.28 9.17
N GLU A 143 -77.62 -29.96 10.29
CA GLU A 143 -76.75 -30.77 11.17
C GLU A 143 -76.59 -32.24 10.67
N PRO A 144 -75.88 -33.17 11.36
CA PRO A 144 -74.82 -33.05 12.39
C PRO A 144 -73.52 -33.87 12.08
N PRO A 145 -72.45 -33.74 12.88
CA PRO A 145 -71.24 -34.57 12.81
C PRO A 145 -71.22 -35.77 13.79
N PRO A 146 -70.40 -36.81 13.54
CA PRO A 146 -70.18 -37.91 14.49
C PRO A 146 -69.02 -37.65 15.48
N ASP A 147 -69.37 -37.55 16.76
CA ASP A 147 -68.69 -38.04 17.97
C ASP A 147 -67.17 -38.40 17.99
N LYS A 148 -66.47 -37.81 18.99
CA LYS A 148 -65.55 -38.45 20.00
C LYS A 148 -64.28 -39.19 19.48
N ALA A 149 -63.10 -39.17 20.15
CA ALA A 149 -62.69 -38.79 21.51
C ALA A 149 -61.16 -38.48 21.56
N GLY A 150 -60.65 -37.97 22.70
CA GLY A 150 -59.20 -37.95 23.00
C GLY A 150 -58.72 -36.73 23.79
N ILE A 151 -58.59 -36.86 25.11
CA ILE A 151 -58.15 -35.82 26.07
C ILE A 151 -57.65 -36.54 27.35
N PRO A 152 -56.65 -36.08 28.12
CA PRO A 152 -55.68 -34.99 27.89
C PRO A 152 -54.19 -35.45 28.11
N PRO A 153 -53.28 -34.89 28.95
CA PRO A 153 -51.83 -34.87 28.66
C PRO A 153 -50.94 -35.58 29.72
N GLU A 154 -49.63 -35.34 29.69
CA GLU A 154 -48.76 -35.39 30.89
C GLU A 154 -47.89 -34.13 30.98
N ASP A 155 -47.57 -33.72 32.21
CA ASP A 155 -46.89 -32.47 32.58
C ASP A 155 -45.36 -32.59 32.65
N GLY A 156 -44.63 -31.45 32.69
CA GLY A 156 -43.17 -31.46 32.74
C GLY A 156 -42.47 -30.13 33.06
N MET A 157 -43.06 -29.24 33.87
CA MET A 157 -42.42 -27.96 34.23
C MET A 157 -41.41 -28.08 35.39
N THR A 158 -40.14 -27.76 35.12
CA THR A 158 -39.19 -27.15 36.09
C THR A 158 -38.19 -26.28 35.29
N SER A 159 -38.24 -24.95 35.29
CA SER A 159 -37.90 -24.00 36.38
C SER A 159 -36.39 -23.90 36.67
N ALA A 160 -35.81 -22.71 36.45
CA ALA A 160 -34.38 -22.44 36.63
C ALA A 160 -33.97 -22.15 38.09
N PRO A 161 -32.68 -22.31 38.46
CA PRO A 161 -32.13 -21.88 39.73
C PRO A 161 -31.46 -20.48 39.68
N PRO A 162 -31.87 -19.53 40.54
CA PRO A 162 -31.10 -18.32 40.89
C PRO A 162 -30.26 -18.58 42.19
N PRO A 163 -29.60 -17.58 42.82
CA PRO A 163 -28.25 -17.78 43.38
C PRO A 163 -28.20 -18.38 44.79
N ALA A 164 -27.04 -18.98 45.11
CA ALA A 164 -26.62 -19.29 46.46
C ALA A 164 -25.64 -18.22 46.98
N THR A 165 -25.88 -17.69 48.18
CA THR A 165 -25.06 -16.68 48.85
C THR A 165 -24.52 -17.17 50.20
N GLY A 166 -23.29 -16.78 50.54
CA GLY A 166 -22.85 -16.64 51.94
C GLY A 166 -22.20 -17.85 52.63
N ALA A 167 -20.87 -17.82 52.73
CA ALA A 167 -20.03 -18.35 53.82
C ALA A 167 -18.61 -17.78 53.60
N GLU A 168 -18.28 -16.60 54.17
CA GLU A 168 -17.75 -16.40 55.52
C GLU A 168 -16.33 -16.95 55.75
N SER A 169 -15.38 -16.02 55.95
CA SER A 169 -13.98 -16.29 56.34
C SER A 169 -13.79 -16.19 57.86
N PRO A 170 -13.15 -17.18 58.49
CA PRO A 170 -12.44 -16.93 59.75
C PRO A 170 -11.11 -17.73 59.87
N PRO A 171 -10.25 -17.42 60.87
CA PRO A 171 -9.82 -16.10 61.31
C PRO A 171 -8.28 -16.01 61.47
N GLU A 172 -7.76 -14.81 61.73
CA GLU A 172 -6.34 -14.58 62.06
C GLU A 172 -6.04 -14.85 63.55
N ALA A 173 -4.93 -15.51 63.87
CA ALA A 173 -4.41 -15.64 65.24
C ALA A 173 -2.86 -15.80 65.27
N GLN A 174 -2.21 -15.10 66.20
CA GLN A 174 -0.75 -15.01 66.40
C GLN A 174 -0.30 -16.04 67.48
N ALA A 175 0.95 -16.25 67.94
CA ALA A 175 2.28 -15.58 67.90
C ALA A 175 3.35 -16.67 68.34
N PRO A 176 4.57 -16.41 68.87
CA PRO A 176 5.42 -15.20 69.02
C PRO A 176 6.90 -15.44 68.51
N PRO A 177 7.96 -14.65 68.86
CA PRO A 177 9.17 -14.48 68.01
C PRO A 177 10.54 -14.83 68.66
N LYS A 178 11.66 -14.61 67.91
CA LYS A 178 13.01 -14.10 68.33
C LYS A 178 14.10 -14.36 67.25
N PRO A 179 15.29 -13.70 67.27
CA PRO A 179 15.60 -12.30 67.63
C PRO A 179 16.49 -11.58 66.57
N ALA A 180 16.82 -10.30 66.79
CA ALA A 180 17.64 -9.46 65.89
C ALA A 180 19.18 -9.57 66.11
N PRO A 181 20.02 -9.16 65.12
CA PRO A 181 21.49 -9.30 65.19
C PRO A 181 22.25 -8.09 65.80
N PRO A 182 23.41 -8.31 66.46
CA PRO A 182 24.41 -7.31 66.84
C PRO A 182 25.69 -7.34 65.92
N PRO A 183 26.65 -6.38 66.01
CA PRO A 183 27.29 -5.85 64.78
C PRO A 183 28.84 -5.77 64.70
N ILE A 184 29.32 -5.64 63.45
CA ILE A 184 30.49 -4.87 62.92
C ILE A 184 31.95 -5.28 63.24
N ASP A 185 32.77 -5.27 62.17
CA ASP A 185 34.25 -5.23 62.01
C ASP A 185 35.17 -6.28 62.68
N GLN A 186 36.07 -6.89 61.87
CA GLN A 186 37.40 -6.33 61.60
C GLN A 186 38.18 -7.04 60.46
N ALA A 187 38.87 -6.21 59.65
CA ALA A 187 40.20 -6.41 59.02
C ALA A 187 40.54 -7.60 58.06
N GLN A 188 40.76 -7.22 56.79
CA GLN A 188 41.92 -7.58 55.91
C GLN A 188 41.99 -8.95 55.18
N SER A 189 42.40 -8.87 53.90
CA SER A 189 42.51 -9.91 52.85
C SER A 189 43.84 -10.71 52.90
N PRO A 190 44.07 -11.81 52.13
CA PRO A 190 44.15 -11.82 50.64
C PRO A 190 43.67 -13.18 49.99
N PRO A 191 44.11 -13.62 48.79
CA PRO A 191 43.56 -13.17 47.51
C PRO A 191 43.17 -14.29 46.49
N SER A 192 42.54 -13.88 45.39
CA SER A 192 42.57 -14.47 44.04
C SER A 192 42.27 -15.97 43.82
N GLY A 193 41.07 -16.25 43.30
CA GLY A 193 40.74 -17.46 42.52
C GLY A 193 39.69 -17.09 41.45
N GLY A 194 39.91 -17.48 40.20
CA GLY A 194 39.13 -16.96 39.06
C GLY A 194 37.66 -17.40 39.05
N ALA A 195 36.75 -16.45 38.84
CA ALA A 195 35.36 -16.76 38.52
C ALA A 195 35.25 -17.21 37.05
N LEU A 196 34.54 -18.31 36.81
CA LEU A 196 34.03 -18.64 35.48
C LEU A 196 33.00 -17.56 35.08
N PRO A 197 32.96 -17.10 33.82
CA PRO A 197 31.91 -16.20 33.35
C PRO A 197 30.54 -16.83 33.58
N GLN A 198 29.67 -16.14 34.32
CA GLN A 198 28.25 -16.42 34.25
C GLN A 198 27.76 -15.97 32.86
N PRO A 199 26.86 -16.72 32.19
CA PRO A 199 26.35 -16.30 30.90
C PRO A 199 25.58 -14.99 31.06
N GLU A 200 26.04 -13.93 30.39
CA GLU A 200 25.32 -12.66 30.30
C GLU A 200 23.93 -12.93 29.71
N THR A 201 22.88 -12.56 30.43
CA THR A 201 21.48 -12.76 30.03
C THR A 201 20.80 -11.41 29.77
N GLY A 202 21.45 -10.60 28.94
CA GLY A 202 20.96 -9.29 28.48
C GLY A 202 21.70 -8.85 27.22
N ALA A 203 21.00 -8.19 26.30
CA ALA A 203 21.62 -7.65 25.10
C ALA A 203 22.63 -6.56 25.45
N VAL A 204 23.74 -6.52 24.73
CA VAL A 204 24.83 -5.55 24.91
C VAL A 204 24.62 -4.41 23.91
N GLU A 205 24.69 -3.16 24.37
CA GLU A 205 24.63 -2.01 23.46
C GLU A 205 25.96 -1.86 22.72
N VAL A 206 25.88 -1.80 21.39
CA VAL A 206 27.01 -1.54 20.50
C VAL A 206 26.72 -0.30 19.68
N VAL A 207 27.61 0.68 19.77
CA VAL A 207 27.52 1.99 19.11
C VAL A 207 28.59 2.08 18.03
N ARG A 208 28.19 2.41 16.80
CA ARG A 208 29.09 2.57 15.63
C ARG A 208 28.57 3.65 14.70
N HIS A 209 29.45 4.38 14.02
CA HIS A 209 29.08 5.24 12.90
C HIS A 209 29.00 4.40 11.61
N PRO A 210 27.83 4.32 10.95
CA PRO A 210 27.78 3.87 9.57
C PRO A 210 28.59 4.79 8.66
N THR A 211 29.55 4.20 7.94
CA THR A 211 30.39 4.88 6.94
C THR A 211 29.96 4.44 5.54
N ILE A 212 29.84 5.39 4.61
CA ILE A 212 29.56 5.13 3.18
C ILE A 212 30.58 5.91 2.34
N ASP A 213 31.72 5.28 2.06
CA ASP A 213 32.77 5.84 1.22
C ASP A 213 32.49 5.61 -0.28
N ALA A 214 32.70 6.67 -1.07
CA ALA A 214 32.37 6.83 -2.49
C ALA A 214 32.75 8.27 -2.95
N PRO A 215 32.83 8.55 -4.26
CA PRO A 215 32.94 9.92 -4.78
C PRO A 215 31.64 10.72 -4.59
N ASP A 216 31.77 12.03 -4.32
CA ASP A 216 30.62 12.97 -4.26
C ASP A 216 29.99 13.19 -5.65
N GLU A 217 30.81 13.16 -6.70
CA GLU A 217 30.40 13.31 -8.09
C GLU A 217 30.88 12.12 -8.92
N ILE A 218 30.00 11.56 -9.76
CA ILE A 218 30.25 10.33 -10.52
C ILE A 218 29.84 10.56 -11.98
N VAL A 219 30.67 10.16 -12.94
CA VAL A 219 30.33 10.35 -14.36
C VAL A 219 29.41 9.23 -14.85
N ALA A 220 28.35 9.58 -15.59
CA ALA A 220 27.47 8.59 -16.20
C ALA A 220 28.26 7.67 -17.14
N GLY A 221 28.10 6.35 -16.97
CA GLY A 221 28.86 5.31 -17.64
C GLY A 221 30.12 4.83 -16.91
N GLU A 222 30.55 5.53 -15.85
CA GLU A 222 31.68 5.16 -14.99
C GLU A 222 31.27 4.11 -13.94
N THR A 223 32.22 3.24 -13.56
CA THR A 223 32.07 2.31 -12.43
C THR A 223 32.86 2.83 -11.24
N VAL A 224 32.22 2.93 -10.07
CA VAL A 224 32.85 3.34 -8.81
C VAL A 224 32.60 2.29 -7.73
N THR A 225 33.57 2.11 -6.82
CA THR A 225 33.39 1.24 -5.65
C THR A 225 32.75 2.04 -4.51
N VAL A 226 31.60 1.58 -4.02
CA VAL A 226 30.98 2.06 -2.77
C VAL A 226 31.42 1.12 -1.65
N SER A 227 32.07 1.66 -0.61
CA SER A 227 32.53 0.90 0.56
C SER A 227 31.70 1.26 1.80
N ILE A 228 31.18 0.25 2.49
CA ILE A 228 30.25 0.41 3.62
C ILE A 228 30.75 -0.38 4.83
N ALA A 229 30.77 0.26 5.99
CA ALA A 229 31.17 -0.33 7.27
C ALA A 229 30.44 0.34 8.45
N LEU A 230 30.52 -0.29 9.63
CA LEU A 230 30.11 0.27 10.91
C LEU A 230 31.36 0.47 11.77
N THR A 231 31.81 1.71 11.91
CA THR A 231 33.13 2.05 12.47
C THR A 231 33.02 2.68 13.87
N GLU A 232 34.07 2.56 14.70
CA GLU A 232 34.13 3.20 16.02
C GLU A 232 34.39 4.72 15.92
N GLU A 233 35.05 5.17 14.85
CA GLU A 233 35.23 6.59 14.52
C GLU A 233 34.33 7.02 13.34
N GLN A 234 33.98 8.31 13.28
CA GLN A 234 33.20 8.90 12.18
C GLN A 234 34.10 9.32 11.00
N PHE A 235 34.14 8.51 9.93
CA PHE A 235 34.94 8.82 8.73
C PHE A 235 34.20 9.63 7.65
N THR A 236 32.86 9.56 7.60
CA THR A 236 32.03 10.21 6.56
C THR A 236 30.90 11.03 7.22
N PRO A 237 31.19 12.23 7.76
CA PRO A 237 30.23 13.05 8.53
C PRO A 237 29.02 13.56 7.72
N GLU A 238 29.06 13.44 6.39
CA GLU A 238 27.95 13.70 5.48
C GLU A 238 26.90 12.58 5.45
N VAL A 239 27.20 11.39 6.01
CA VAL A 239 26.27 10.26 6.11
C VAL A 239 25.18 10.55 7.15
N LYS A 240 23.93 10.47 6.71
CA LYS A 240 22.74 10.66 7.55
C LYS A 240 22.25 9.31 8.05
N VAL A 241 22.38 9.11 9.35
CA VAL A 241 22.13 7.86 10.08
C VAL A 241 20.78 7.89 10.78
N LYS A 242 20.05 6.77 10.75
CA LYS A 242 18.74 6.61 11.39
C LYS A 242 18.53 5.22 11.98
N ALA A 243 17.90 5.18 13.14
CA ALA A 243 17.60 3.95 13.86
C ALA A 243 16.31 3.25 13.36
N ALA A 244 16.27 1.93 13.55
CA ALA A 244 15.04 1.15 13.56
C ALA A 244 14.32 1.25 14.92
N PRO A 245 13.05 0.81 15.03
CA PRO A 245 12.43 0.53 16.32
C PRO A 245 13.29 -0.42 17.16
N GLY A 246 13.57 -0.05 18.41
CA GLY A 246 14.48 -0.81 19.28
C GLY A 246 15.98 -0.62 19.00
N SER A 247 16.35 0.46 18.30
CA SER A 247 17.69 1.05 18.20
C SER A 247 17.58 2.56 18.48
N SER A 248 18.71 3.26 18.62
CA SER A 248 18.75 4.73 18.73
C SER A 248 19.90 5.34 17.92
N VAL A 249 19.91 6.67 17.78
CA VAL A 249 21.02 7.43 17.18
C VAL A 249 21.54 8.40 18.21
N THR A 250 22.86 8.48 18.37
CA THR A 250 23.53 9.40 19.29
C THR A 250 23.60 10.84 18.73
N GLU A 251 23.95 11.82 19.55
CA GLU A 251 24.01 13.23 19.14
C GLU A 251 25.05 13.51 18.03
N ASP A 252 26.12 12.71 17.99
CA ASP A 252 27.18 12.69 16.97
C ASP A 252 26.88 11.75 15.79
N GLY A 253 25.69 11.14 15.74
CA GLY A 253 25.21 10.39 14.59
C GLY A 253 25.66 8.94 14.50
N ALA A 254 26.14 8.33 15.58
CA ALA A 254 26.36 6.87 15.63
C ALA A 254 25.03 6.13 15.80
N LEU A 255 24.93 4.94 15.21
CA LEU A 255 23.82 4.00 15.40
C LEU A 255 24.11 3.12 16.62
N ALA A 256 23.24 3.20 17.63
CA ALA A 256 23.28 2.35 18.81
C ALA A 256 22.30 1.17 18.66
N MET A 257 22.81 -0.05 18.87
CA MET A 257 22.12 -1.30 18.57
C MET A 257 22.26 -2.30 19.72
N ALA A 258 21.16 -2.99 20.04
CA ALA A 258 21.16 -4.11 20.98
C ALA A 258 21.70 -5.40 20.30
N MET A 259 22.98 -5.72 20.55
CA MET A 259 23.66 -6.94 20.12
C MET A 259 23.33 -8.12 21.07
N PRO A 260 23.19 -9.37 20.56
CA PRO A 260 22.94 -10.52 21.42
C PRO A 260 24.00 -10.74 22.51
N ALA A 261 23.56 -11.20 23.67
CA ALA A 261 24.43 -11.45 24.82
C ALA A 261 25.51 -12.50 24.54
N GLY A 262 26.69 -12.35 25.16
CA GLY A 262 27.76 -13.36 25.10
C GLY A 262 28.39 -13.62 23.72
N THR A 263 28.07 -12.84 22.68
CA THR A 263 28.75 -12.91 21.37
C THR A 263 29.87 -11.87 21.27
N GLU A 264 30.91 -12.19 20.51
CA GLU A 264 31.99 -11.24 20.11
C GLU A 264 31.87 -10.82 18.63
N GLN A 265 31.09 -11.58 17.86
CA GLN A 265 30.83 -11.38 16.44
C GLN A 265 29.33 -11.47 16.20
N TRP A 266 28.78 -10.47 15.50
CA TRP A 266 27.38 -10.36 15.16
C TRP A 266 27.24 -10.34 13.63
N PRO A 267 26.72 -11.41 13.01
CA PRO A 267 26.41 -11.42 11.59
C PRO A 267 25.31 -10.40 11.27
N ILE A 268 25.61 -9.48 10.37
CA ILE A 268 24.66 -8.49 9.86
C ILE A 268 24.63 -8.57 8.33
N ASP A 269 23.49 -8.22 7.75
CA ASP A 269 23.29 -8.15 6.30
C ASP A 269 23.10 -6.67 5.91
N ILE A 270 23.89 -6.19 4.95
CA ILE A 270 23.84 -4.81 4.43
C ILE A 270 23.23 -4.83 3.03
N ASP A 271 22.08 -4.18 2.88
CA ASP A 271 21.45 -3.90 1.60
C ASP A 271 21.90 -2.52 1.11
N LEU A 272 22.55 -2.44 -0.06
CA LEU A 272 22.81 -1.17 -0.75
C LEU A 272 21.69 -0.88 -1.76
N PHE A 273 21.11 0.31 -1.64
CA PHE A 273 20.23 0.90 -2.65
C PHE A 273 20.94 2.05 -3.36
N ALA A 274 21.10 1.90 -4.68
CA ALA A 274 21.77 2.86 -5.56
C ALA A 274 20.88 3.13 -6.79
N SER A 275 19.84 3.95 -6.62
CA SER A 275 18.87 4.21 -7.70
C SER A 275 19.54 4.91 -8.89
N GLY A 276 19.50 4.30 -10.07
CA GLY A 276 20.20 4.77 -11.27
C GLY A 276 21.62 4.22 -11.45
N PHE A 277 21.98 3.15 -10.75
CA PHE A 277 23.23 2.43 -10.92
C PHE A 277 22.99 0.93 -11.22
N ASP A 278 23.92 0.32 -11.95
CA ASP A 278 24.00 -1.12 -12.16
C ASP A 278 25.10 -1.74 -11.28
N LEU A 279 24.89 -2.97 -10.79
CA LEU A 279 25.93 -3.69 -10.06
C LEU A 279 26.95 -4.29 -11.04
N ALA A 280 28.19 -3.80 -11.00
CA ALA A 280 29.24 -4.11 -11.96
C ALA A 280 30.12 -5.31 -11.55
N ASP A 281 30.20 -5.64 -10.26
CA ASP A 281 30.98 -6.79 -9.75
C ASP A 281 30.29 -8.16 -9.95
N GLY A 282 29.04 -8.19 -10.43
CA GLY A 282 28.27 -9.42 -10.63
C GLY A 282 27.86 -10.14 -9.33
N GLY A 283 28.02 -9.49 -8.18
CA GLY A 283 27.62 -10.00 -6.86
C GLY A 283 26.14 -9.79 -6.56
N LYS A 284 25.84 -9.41 -5.32
CA LYS A 284 24.47 -9.13 -4.84
C LYS A 284 24.35 -7.71 -4.28
N TRP A 285 23.13 -7.17 -4.28
CA TRP A 285 22.78 -5.90 -3.63
C TRP A 285 22.64 -6.00 -2.11
N SER A 286 22.44 -7.22 -1.59
CA SER A 286 22.55 -7.53 -0.15
C SER A 286 23.79 -8.40 0.10
N ARG A 287 24.60 -8.04 1.11
CA ARG A 287 25.85 -8.73 1.46
C ARG A 287 25.99 -8.89 2.98
N ARG A 288 26.35 -10.10 3.42
CA ARG A 288 26.64 -10.41 4.82
C ARG A 288 28.02 -9.91 5.22
N THR A 289 28.14 -9.36 6.43
CA THR A 289 29.40 -8.91 7.06
C THR A 289 29.36 -9.17 8.58
N THR A 290 30.52 -9.06 9.23
CA THR A 290 30.66 -9.22 10.67
C THR A 290 30.75 -7.85 11.34
N LEU A 291 29.84 -7.55 12.28
CA LEU A 291 30.05 -6.51 13.28
C LEU A 291 30.69 -7.14 14.52
N TYR A 292 31.81 -6.58 14.98
CA TYR A 292 32.53 -7.06 16.17
C TYR A 292 32.07 -6.28 17.42
N ARG A 293 32.10 -6.91 18.60
CA ARG A 293 31.77 -6.26 19.89
C ARG A 293 32.67 -5.04 20.13
N GLN A 294 33.95 -5.14 19.79
CA GLN A 294 34.95 -4.08 19.83
C GLN A 294 35.59 -3.95 18.45
N GLY A 295 35.87 -2.72 18.01
CA GLY A 295 36.38 -2.41 16.67
C GLY A 295 35.31 -2.32 15.58
N ASP A 296 35.75 -1.88 14.41
CA ASP A 296 34.94 -1.73 13.19
C ASP A 296 34.38 -3.06 12.67
N SER A 297 33.32 -3.02 11.86
CA SER A 297 32.86 -4.18 11.07
C SER A 297 33.79 -4.49 9.88
N ASP A 298 33.67 -5.69 9.28
CA ASP A 298 34.30 -5.90 7.97
C ASP A 298 33.70 -4.94 6.91
N PHE A 299 34.56 -4.42 6.03
CA PHE A 299 34.16 -3.53 4.94
C PHE A 299 33.45 -4.30 3.82
N VAL A 300 32.17 -4.01 3.61
CA VAL A 300 31.41 -4.45 2.43
C VAL A 300 31.71 -3.49 1.29
N ARG A 301 32.03 -4.03 0.10
CA ARG A 301 32.22 -3.24 -1.12
C ARG A 301 31.18 -3.63 -2.16
N PHE A 302 30.76 -2.66 -2.98
CA PHE A 302 29.91 -2.83 -4.15
C PHE A 302 30.48 -2.02 -5.29
N ASP A 303 30.88 -2.67 -6.40
CA ASP A 303 31.24 -1.91 -7.60
C ASP A 303 29.94 -1.57 -8.35
N VAL A 304 29.63 -0.28 -8.47
CA VAL A 304 28.38 0.22 -9.06
C VAL A 304 28.66 1.14 -10.23
N LYS A 305 27.97 0.93 -11.34
CA LYS A 305 28.10 1.69 -12.58
C LYS A 305 26.98 2.70 -12.72
N ALA A 306 27.32 3.98 -12.82
CA ALA A 306 26.32 5.03 -13.02
C ALA A 306 25.66 4.90 -14.41
N ARG A 307 24.32 4.92 -14.47
CA ARG A 307 23.60 4.83 -15.76
C ARG A 307 23.63 6.14 -16.55
N PRO A 308 23.43 6.10 -17.88
CA PRO A 308 23.27 7.30 -18.71
C PRO A 308 22.16 8.22 -18.19
N ILE A 309 22.39 9.54 -18.24
CA ILE A 309 21.39 10.55 -17.84
C ILE A 309 21.08 11.56 -18.96
N ALA A 310 19.80 11.96 -19.03
CA ALA A 310 19.28 12.88 -20.05
C ALA A 310 19.45 14.37 -19.71
N LYS A 311 19.78 14.69 -18.45
CA LYS A 311 20.14 16.04 -17.95
C LYS A 311 21.64 16.09 -17.68
N ASP A 312 22.23 17.28 -17.65
CA ASP A 312 23.69 17.43 -17.49
C ASP A 312 24.20 17.05 -16.09
N SER A 313 23.32 17.10 -15.09
CA SER A 313 23.49 16.40 -13.81
C SER A 313 22.14 15.87 -13.29
N LYS A 314 22.20 14.89 -12.39
CA LYS A 314 21.08 14.33 -11.66
C LYS A 314 21.52 14.03 -10.22
N PRO A 315 20.83 14.53 -9.17
CA PRO A 315 21.09 14.09 -7.81
C PRO A 315 20.71 12.61 -7.64
N ALA A 316 21.51 11.87 -6.91
CA ALA A 316 21.28 10.49 -6.53
C ALA A 316 21.62 10.27 -5.06
N GLN A 317 21.35 9.07 -4.55
CA GLN A 317 21.59 8.72 -3.15
C GLN A 317 21.99 7.26 -3.05
N PHE A 318 23.00 6.99 -2.24
CA PHE A 318 23.28 5.66 -1.71
C PHE A 318 22.58 5.53 -0.35
N ILE A 319 21.82 4.46 -0.16
CA ILE A 319 21.19 4.13 1.13
C ILE A 319 21.62 2.71 1.51
N ALA A 320 22.26 2.56 2.67
CA ALA A 320 22.47 1.27 3.31
C ALA A 320 21.32 0.99 4.27
N ARG A 321 20.64 -0.16 4.15
CA ARG A 321 19.80 -0.72 5.24
C ARG A 321 20.55 -1.87 5.90
N ILE A 322 20.59 -1.86 7.23
CA ILE A 322 21.34 -2.81 8.05
C ILE A 322 20.34 -3.74 8.75
N TYR A 323 20.54 -5.05 8.62
CA TYR A 323 19.70 -6.07 9.23
C TYR A 323 20.53 -7.08 10.03
N SER A 324 19.89 -7.82 10.93
CA SER A 324 20.39 -9.10 11.43
C SER A 324 19.24 -10.06 11.67
N ALA A 325 19.35 -11.29 11.14
CA ALA A 325 18.30 -12.33 11.22
C ALA A 325 16.90 -11.81 10.82
N GLY A 326 16.81 -11.00 9.76
CA GLY A 326 15.58 -10.37 9.29
C GLY A 326 15.12 -9.14 10.09
N ARG A 327 15.62 -8.90 11.31
CA ARG A 327 15.35 -7.66 12.05
C ARG A 327 16.13 -6.51 11.44
N PHE A 328 15.43 -5.50 10.93
CA PHE A 328 16.01 -4.22 10.54
C PHE A 328 16.58 -3.49 11.78
N LEU A 329 17.83 -3.03 11.71
CA LEU A 329 18.56 -2.40 12.83
C LEU A 329 18.70 -0.88 12.68
N GLY A 330 18.79 -0.40 11.43
CA GLY A 330 18.94 1.01 11.09
C GLY A 330 19.35 1.22 9.64
N SER A 331 19.39 2.48 9.21
CA SER A 331 19.83 2.88 7.88
C SER A 331 20.85 4.01 7.94
N ALA A 332 21.64 4.10 6.88
CA ALA A 332 22.59 5.16 6.64
C ALA A 332 22.43 5.64 5.19
N SER A 333 22.61 6.93 4.94
CA SER A 333 22.39 7.47 3.59
C SER A 333 23.31 8.63 3.25
N ARG A 334 23.82 8.65 2.01
CA ARG A 334 24.69 9.69 1.48
C ARG A 334 24.22 10.12 0.09
N SER A 335 24.14 11.43 -0.12
CA SER A 335 23.77 12.01 -1.42
C SER A 335 25.01 12.19 -2.31
N VAL A 336 24.85 11.94 -3.61
CA VAL A 336 25.90 12.09 -4.64
C VAL A 336 25.31 12.72 -5.89
N ILE A 337 26.15 13.23 -6.80
CA ILE A 337 25.72 13.86 -8.06
C ILE A 337 26.22 13.02 -9.24
N ILE A 338 25.29 12.47 -10.03
CA ILE A 338 25.64 11.88 -11.34
C ILE A 338 25.77 13.03 -12.34
N ARG A 339 26.89 13.12 -13.04
CA ARG A 339 27.12 14.05 -14.16
C ARG A 339 27.01 13.35 -15.51
N ARG A 340 26.52 14.06 -16.53
CA ARG A 340 26.53 13.56 -17.92
C ARG A 340 27.96 13.41 -18.42
N THR A 341 28.24 12.33 -19.14
CA THR A 341 29.47 12.14 -19.92
C THR A 341 29.57 13.24 -20.98
N ALA A 342 30.60 14.10 -20.91
CA ALA A 342 30.82 15.12 -21.93
C ALA A 342 31.25 14.48 -23.27
N PRO A 343 30.82 15.01 -24.42
CA PRO A 343 31.33 14.56 -25.72
C PRO A 343 32.84 14.84 -25.83
N VAL A 344 33.57 13.88 -26.39
CA VAL A 344 35.03 13.73 -26.19
C VAL A 344 35.88 14.87 -26.79
N GLU A 345 35.32 15.67 -27.72
CA GLU A 345 36.06 16.77 -28.37
C GLU A 345 36.38 17.95 -27.44
N ALA A 346 35.70 18.12 -26.31
CA ALA A 346 35.95 19.24 -25.38
C ALA A 346 37.21 19.05 -24.51
N ALA A 347 37.74 17.83 -24.38
CA ALA A 347 38.81 17.50 -23.44
C ALA A 347 40.18 18.16 -23.77
N ALA A 348 40.36 18.66 -25.00
CA ALA A 348 41.63 19.21 -25.48
C ALA A 348 41.87 20.70 -25.14
N LEU A 349 40.89 21.43 -24.60
CA LEU A 349 40.97 22.90 -24.44
C LEU A 349 40.81 23.43 -23.00
N SER A 350 40.41 22.61 -22.03
CA SER A 350 40.18 23.07 -20.64
C SER A 350 41.43 23.03 -19.73
N ALA A 351 42.56 22.50 -20.21
CA ALA A 351 43.78 22.33 -19.42
C ALA A 351 44.58 23.64 -19.17
N THR A 352 44.15 24.78 -19.71
CA THR A 352 44.85 26.08 -19.59
C THR A 352 43.88 27.23 -19.27
N ALA A 353 43.09 27.10 -18.21
CA ALA A 353 42.18 28.15 -17.73
C ALA A 353 42.20 28.40 -16.21
N GLU A 354 43.16 27.83 -15.45
CA GLU A 354 43.34 28.20 -14.04
C GLU A 354 43.93 29.62 -13.90
N ARG A 355 43.07 30.62 -13.69
CA ARG A 355 43.18 31.61 -12.59
C ARG A 355 42.08 32.68 -12.64
N SER A 356 41.71 33.14 -11.44
CA SER A 356 41.03 34.42 -11.17
C SER A 356 39.61 34.62 -11.70
N ALA A 357 38.62 34.10 -10.96
CA ALA A 357 37.49 34.93 -10.51
C ALA A 357 36.88 34.35 -9.22
N ALA A 358 36.63 35.21 -8.24
CA ALA A 358 35.71 34.93 -7.13
C ALA A 358 34.57 35.94 -7.20
N PRO A 359 33.32 35.53 -6.91
CA PRO A 359 32.31 36.48 -6.50
C PRO A 359 31.54 36.06 -5.23
N ALA A 360 31.36 37.06 -4.36
CA ALA A 360 30.20 37.31 -3.49
C ALA A 360 29.56 36.14 -2.71
N MET A 361 29.65 36.24 -1.37
CA MET A 361 28.63 35.70 -0.47
C MET A 361 27.25 36.26 -0.80
N LEU A 362 26.21 35.42 -0.70
CA LEU A 362 24.85 35.89 -0.39
C LEU A 362 24.36 35.13 0.84
N MET A 363 24.34 35.80 1.99
CA MET A 363 23.82 35.24 3.24
C MET A 363 22.28 35.29 3.22
N LEU A 364 21.63 34.12 3.19
CA LEU A 364 20.25 33.98 3.63
C LEU A 364 20.26 33.15 4.91
N ALA A 365 19.75 33.71 6.01
CA ALA A 365 19.92 33.12 7.33
C ALA A 365 19.04 31.88 7.51
N ALA A 366 19.66 30.70 7.54
CA ALA A 366 19.02 29.48 8.03
C ALA A 366 18.74 29.62 9.53
N ALA A 367 17.48 29.47 9.94
CA ALA A 367 17.13 29.36 11.35
C ALA A 367 17.71 28.06 11.93
N ALA A 368 18.20 28.10 13.18
CA ALA A 368 18.77 26.92 13.83
C ALA A 368 17.69 25.85 14.04
N PRO A 369 17.98 24.56 13.77
CA PRO A 369 17.06 23.47 14.08
C PRO A 369 16.91 23.35 15.59
N GLN A 370 15.67 23.43 16.09
CA GLN A 370 15.37 23.08 17.48
C GLN A 370 15.16 21.56 17.61
N PRO A 371 15.53 20.96 18.76
CA PRO A 371 15.36 19.53 18.97
C PRO A 371 13.87 19.14 18.93
N ALA A 372 13.56 18.08 18.18
CA ALA A 372 12.22 17.53 18.12
C ALA A 372 11.88 16.87 19.47
N VAL A 373 10.88 17.41 20.18
CA VAL A 373 10.38 16.82 21.43
C VAL A 373 9.51 15.61 21.09
N THR A 374 10.13 14.43 21.05
CA THR A 374 9.40 13.16 20.93
C THR A 374 8.52 12.93 22.16
N GLY A 375 7.27 12.55 21.93
CA GLY A 375 6.38 12.11 23.02
C GLY A 375 6.91 10.82 23.67
N ASN A 376 6.76 10.70 24.99
CA ASN A 376 7.33 9.59 25.77
C ASN A 376 6.96 8.21 25.22
N VAL A 377 7.95 7.48 24.68
CA VAL A 377 7.78 6.09 24.24
C VAL A 377 7.99 5.15 25.44
N THR A 378 6.92 4.52 25.92
CA THR A 378 6.99 3.48 26.94
C THR A 378 7.45 2.15 26.35
N LEU A 379 8.77 1.95 26.33
CA LEU A 379 9.42 0.70 25.93
C LEU A 379 9.17 -0.41 26.96
N GLY A 380 8.14 -1.23 26.72
CA GLY A 380 7.95 -2.54 27.35
C GLY A 380 8.42 -3.64 26.40
N GLY A 381 9.41 -4.43 26.82
CA GLY A 381 10.21 -5.26 25.91
C GLY A 381 9.76 -6.70 25.68
N ALA A 382 10.44 -7.33 24.70
CA ALA A 382 10.55 -8.76 24.45
C ALA A 382 9.28 -9.55 24.04
N ALA A 383 8.93 -9.48 22.75
CA ALA A 383 8.37 -10.60 21.99
C ALA A 383 8.86 -10.53 20.53
N GLY A 384 9.02 -11.66 19.85
CA GLY A 384 9.57 -11.73 18.47
C GLY A 384 8.59 -11.31 17.36
N ASP A 385 7.67 -10.39 17.66
CA ASP A 385 6.43 -10.15 16.91
C ASP A 385 6.44 -8.80 16.15
N ASP A 386 7.46 -7.97 16.39
CA ASP A 386 7.62 -6.64 15.81
C ASP A 386 8.40 -6.67 14.48
N VAL A 387 8.85 -7.85 14.04
CA VAL A 387 9.49 -8.12 12.72
C VAL A 387 8.46 -8.81 11.83
N PRO A 388 8.28 -8.41 10.57
CA PRO A 388 7.42 -9.14 9.63
C PRO A 388 8.04 -10.49 9.25
N ASP A 389 7.21 -11.52 9.10
CA ASP A 389 7.65 -12.85 8.69
C ASP A 389 8.22 -12.83 7.25
N LEU A 390 7.88 -11.80 6.46
CA LEU A 390 8.33 -11.54 5.10
C LEU A 390 8.44 -10.01 4.85
N ASP A 391 9.65 -9.44 4.86
CA ASP A 391 9.92 -8.06 4.35
C ASP A 391 10.40 -8.16 2.91
N VAL A 392 9.72 -7.46 2.00
CA VAL A 392 9.94 -7.48 0.56
C VAL A 392 10.25 -6.06 0.10
N THR A 393 11.50 -5.78 -0.19
CA THR A 393 11.91 -4.53 -0.84
C THR A 393 11.94 -4.71 -2.35
N ILE A 394 11.25 -3.83 -3.08
CA ILE A 394 11.13 -3.84 -4.54
C ILE A 394 11.52 -2.48 -5.08
N LEU A 395 12.47 -2.47 -6.02
CA LEU A 395 12.93 -1.25 -6.66
C LEU A 395 12.91 -1.41 -8.17
N TYR A 396 12.05 -0.65 -8.82
CA TYR A 396 12.07 -0.47 -10.26
C TYR A 396 13.13 0.54 -10.65
N ASP A 397 13.74 0.31 -11.81
CA ASP A 397 14.69 1.21 -12.44
C ASP A 397 14.02 2.49 -12.95
N ASP A 398 12.84 2.32 -13.55
CA ASP A 398 11.86 3.36 -13.82
C ASP A 398 10.55 3.01 -13.06
N PRO A 399 10.28 3.66 -11.91
CA PRO A 399 9.06 3.38 -11.14
C PRO A 399 7.74 3.76 -11.85
N SER A 400 7.83 4.44 -13.00
CA SER A 400 6.71 4.96 -13.79
C SER A 400 6.41 4.10 -15.03
N GLY A 401 7.43 3.86 -15.88
CA GLY A 401 7.36 2.97 -17.04
C GLY A 401 7.48 1.49 -16.70
N LEU A 402 7.79 1.15 -15.43
CA LEU A 402 8.03 -0.22 -14.96
C LEU A 402 9.25 -0.82 -15.67
N GLY A 403 9.10 -1.96 -16.34
CA GLY A 403 10.23 -2.70 -16.90
C GLY A 403 11.10 -3.30 -15.80
N SER A 404 12.42 -3.19 -15.96
CA SER A 404 13.42 -3.79 -15.07
C SER A 404 13.30 -3.32 -13.62
N GLY A 405 13.49 -4.27 -12.70
CA GLY A 405 13.54 -4.01 -11.27
C GLY A 405 14.31 -5.08 -10.50
N GLN A 406 14.47 -4.82 -9.20
CA GLN A 406 15.22 -5.62 -8.25
C GLN A 406 14.33 -5.98 -7.07
N ILE A 407 14.43 -7.21 -6.58
CA ILE A 407 13.71 -7.67 -5.39
C ILE A 407 14.72 -8.17 -4.35
N ILE A 408 14.57 -7.70 -3.11
CA ILE A 408 15.30 -8.18 -1.92
C ILE A 408 14.26 -8.64 -0.91
N ILE A 409 14.42 -9.85 -0.39
CA ILE A 409 13.50 -10.48 0.56
C ILE A 409 14.28 -10.86 1.82
N HIS A 410 13.84 -10.32 2.95
CA HIS A 410 14.27 -10.69 4.30
C HIS A 410 13.15 -11.43 5.03
N SER A 411 13.53 -12.33 5.93
CA SER A 411 12.61 -13.07 6.79
C SER A 411 13.40 -13.68 7.95
N PRO A 412 12.88 -13.70 9.20
CA PRO A 412 13.49 -14.42 10.31
C PRO A 412 13.52 -15.95 10.09
N HIS A 413 12.79 -16.46 9.09
CA HIS A 413 12.68 -17.89 8.75
C HIS A 413 13.62 -18.33 7.61
N LEU A 414 14.51 -17.44 7.14
CA LEU A 414 15.49 -17.71 6.09
C LEU A 414 16.92 -17.60 6.63
N ALA A 415 17.85 -18.40 6.08
CA ALA A 415 19.26 -18.38 6.47
C ALA A 415 19.99 -17.07 6.08
N GLY A 416 19.40 -16.28 5.20
CA GLY A 416 19.87 -14.99 4.72
C GLY A 416 18.98 -14.46 3.59
N PRO A 417 19.25 -13.23 3.11
CA PRO A 417 18.39 -12.55 2.14
C PRO A 417 18.36 -13.23 0.77
N VAL A 418 17.17 -13.27 0.17
CA VAL A 418 16.95 -13.69 -1.22
C VAL A 418 16.92 -12.44 -2.10
N THR A 419 17.75 -12.41 -3.13
CA THR A 419 17.96 -11.25 -4.02
C THR A 419 17.87 -11.69 -5.47
N ASP A 420 17.12 -10.98 -6.30
CA ASP A 420 17.05 -11.25 -7.75
C ASP A 420 16.71 -10.00 -8.56
N THR A 421 16.80 -10.08 -9.88
CA THR A 421 16.19 -9.11 -10.80
C THR A 421 14.89 -9.65 -11.37
N PHE A 422 14.03 -8.75 -11.85
CA PHE A 422 12.81 -9.08 -12.57
C PHE A 422 12.49 -7.99 -13.60
N SER A 423 11.44 -8.19 -14.40
CA SER A 423 10.89 -7.14 -15.25
C SER A 423 9.37 -7.22 -15.27
N THR A 424 8.69 -6.07 -15.29
CA THR A 424 7.23 -5.96 -15.33
C THR A 424 6.81 -5.22 -16.61
N PRO A 425 5.90 -5.77 -17.43
CA PRO A 425 5.47 -5.11 -18.66
C PRO A 425 4.86 -3.71 -18.41
N PRO A 426 5.27 -2.65 -19.14
CA PRO A 426 4.75 -1.29 -18.98
C PRO A 426 3.22 -1.18 -19.08
N GLU A 427 2.60 -2.01 -19.92
CA GLU A 427 1.15 -2.08 -20.14
C GLU A 427 0.34 -2.49 -18.88
N MET A 428 1.00 -3.01 -17.82
CA MET A 428 0.35 -3.33 -16.55
C MET A 428 -0.47 -2.16 -16.00
N ALA A 429 0.05 -0.92 -16.08
CA ALA A 429 -0.64 0.25 -15.54
C ALA A 429 -1.96 0.54 -16.26
N ALA A 430 -1.99 0.43 -17.59
CA ALA A 430 -3.21 0.62 -18.40
C ALA A 430 -4.22 -0.53 -18.19
N TRP A 431 -3.73 -1.77 -18.02
CA TRP A 431 -4.58 -2.91 -17.72
C TRP A 431 -5.23 -2.81 -16.33
N LEU A 432 -4.47 -2.43 -15.29
CA LEU A 432 -4.99 -2.19 -13.94
C LEU A 432 -6.15 -1.19 -13.94
N ASP A 433 -5.98 -0.05 -14.63
CA ASP A 433 -7.04 0.96 -14.77
C ASP A 433 -8.31 0.44 -15.46
N SER A 434 -8.19 -0.56 -16.35
CA SER A 434 -9.33 -1.21 -16.97
C SER A 434 -10.07 -2.15 -16.01
N GLU A 435 -9.33 -2.91 -15.19
CA GLU A 435 -9.89 -3.83 -14.21
C GLU A 435 -10.51 -3.09 -13.02
N TYR A 436 -9.93 -1.99 -12.55
CA TYR A 436 -10.54 -1.12 -11.53
C TYR A 436 -11.88 -0.54 -12.00
N ARG A 437 -11.96 -0.07 -13.26
CA ARG A 437 -13.22 0.42 -13.86
C ARG A 437 -14.26 -0.70 -14.01
N ARG A 438 -13.83 -1.92 -14.37
CA ARG A 438 -14.67 -3.11 -14.46
C ARG A 438 -15.23 -3.51 -13.09
N LEU A 439 -14.40 -3.54 -12.05
CA LEU A 439 -14.83 -3.81 -10.68
C LEU A 439 -15.87 -2.78 -10.19
N LEU A 440 -15.63 -1.49 -10.43
CA LEU A 440 -16.61 -0.43 -10.14
C LEU A 440 -17.95 -0.68 -10.83
N GLN A 441 -17.96 -0.96 -12.14
CA GLN A 441 -19.19 -1.25 -12.89
C GLN A 441 -19.94 -2.46 -12.33
N LEU A 442 -19.23 -3.54 -11.97
CA LEU A 442 -19.82 -4.73 -11.36
C LEU A 442 -20.42 -4.42 -9.96
N GLY A 443 -19.74 -3.61 -9.16
CA GLY A 443 -20.23 -3.14 -7.86
C GLY A 443 -21.46 -2.24 -7.96
N LEU A 444 -21.63 -1.49 -9.06
CA LEU A 444 -22.82 -0.69 -9.34
C LEU A 444 -23.99 -1.57 -9.82
N SER A 445 -23.74 -2.45 -10.79
CA SER A 445 -24.75 -3.37 -11.33
C SER A 445 -25.35 -4.30 -10.27
N LEU A 446 -24.54 -4.79 -9.31
CA LEU A 446 -25.00 -5.61 -8.18
C LEU A 446 -26.03 -4.90 -7.27
N ARG A 447 -26.12 -3.57 -7.35
CA ARG A 447 -27.10 -2.74 -6.62
C ARG A 447 -28.25 -2.22 -7.49
N GLY A 448 -28.37 -2.70 -8.73
CA GLY A 448 -29.40 -2.24 -9.66
C GLY A 448 -29.15 -0.83 -10.23
N ALA A 449 -27.95 -0.28 -10.09
CA ALA A 449 -27.55 0.95 -10.78
C ALA A 449 -27.14 0.62 -12.23
N VAL A 450 -28.14 0.21 -13.03
CA VAL A 450 -27.94 -0.25 -14.41
C VAL A 450 -27.69 0.95 -15.34
N SER A 451 -26.71 0.84 -16.23
CA SER A 451 -26.60 1.77 -17.37
C SER A 451 -27.80 1.59 -18.30
N LEU A 452 -28.35 2.70 -18.82
CA LEU A 452 -29.52 2.74 -19.71
C LEU A 452 -29.37 1.96 -21.04
N GLN A 453 -28.21 1.33 -21.27
CA GLN A 453 -27.81 0.67 -22.50
C GLN A 453 -27.62 -0.86 -22.35
N GLN A 454 -27.72 -1.44 -21.15
CA GLN A 454 -27.63 -2.89 -20.96
C GLN A 454 -29.02 -3.53 -20.79
N PRO A 455 -29.32 -4.65 -21.49
CA PRO A 455 -30.53 -5.42 -21.23
C PRO A 455 -30.49 -5.97 -19.80
N ALA A 456 -31.67 -6.11 -19.18
CA ALA A 456 -31.81 -6.40 -17.76
C ALA A 456 -30.94 -7.60 -17.32
N ALA A 457 -29.99 -7.33 -16.42
CA ALA A 457 -29.18 -8.35 -15.77
C ALA A 457 -30.09 -9.38 -15.08
N SER A 458 -29.68 -10.65 -15.06
CA SER A 458 -30.47 -11.75 -14.50
C SER A 458 -30.95 -11.43 -13.08
N SER A 459 -32.24 -11.66 -12.81
CA SER A 459 -32.92 -11.27 -11.56
C SER A 459 -32.47 -12.03 -10.31
N ASP A 460 -31.50 -12.93 -10.44
CA ASP A 460 -30.85 -13.64 -9.34
C ASP A 460 -29.63 -12.85 -8.83
N THR A 461 -29.83 -12.14 -7.70
CA THR A 461 -28.77 -11.41 -6.99
C THR A 461 -27.67 -12.32 -6.44
N GLY A 462 -27.95 -13.61 -6.20
CA GLY A 462 -26.96 -14.61 -5.82
C GLY A 462 -26.03 -14.96 -6.97
N ALA A 463 -26.57 -15.16 -8.18
CA ALA A 463 -25.77 -15.33 -9.40
C ALA A 463 -24.95 -14.08 -9.72
N GLN A 464 -25.53 -12.88 -9.61
CA GLN A 464 -24.79 -11.62 -9.78
C GLN A 464 -23.63 -11.51 -8.79
N LYS A 465 -23.89 -11.70 -7.48
CA LYS A 465 -22.84 -11.69 -6.44
C LYS A 465 -21.72 -12.68 -6.78
N ARG A 466 -22.07 -13.93 -7.12
CA ARG A 466 -21.10 -14.97 -7.48
C ARG A 466 -20.25 -14.57 -8.69
N PHE A 467 -20.84 -13.89 -9.68
CA PHE A 467 -20.10 -13.36 -10.82
C PHE A 467 -19.10 -12.27 -10.42
N VAL A 468 -19.48 -11.32 -9.56
CA VAL A 468 -18.56 -10.28 -9.06
C VAL A 468 -17.43 -10.89 -8.23
N THR A 469 -17.73 -11.87 -7.38
CA THR A 469 -16.71 -12.64 -6.63
C THR A 469 -15.72 -13.30 -7.58
N LEU A 470 -16.19 -14.05 -8.59
CA LEU A 470 -15.33 -14.74 -9.56
C LEU A 470 -14.52 -13.77 -10.44
N ALA A 471 -15.05 -12.58 -10.74
CA ALA A 471 -14.34 -11.56 -11.51
C ALA A 471 -13.15 -10.97 -10.73
N ALA A 472 -13.37 -10.58 -9.46
CA ALA A 472 -12.30 -10.09 -8.60
C ALA A 472 -11.27 -11.20 -8.27
N GLU A 473 -11.72 -12.43 -8.09
CA GLU A 473 -10.85 -13.58 -7.89
C GLU A 473 -9.95 -13.86 -9.11
N GLY A 474 -10.51 -13.83 -10.32
CA GLY A 474 -9.74 -13.99 -11.56
C GLY A 474 -8.75 -12.84 -11.83
N PHE A 475 -9.09 -11.61 -11.40
CA PHE A 475 -8.16 -10.48 -11.40
C PHE A 475 -6.99 -10.70 -10.44
N GLY A 476 -7.25 -11.15 -9.21
CA GLY A 476 -6.22 -11.52 -8.24
C GLY A 476 -5.32 -12.68 -8.68
N ASP A 477 -5.89 -13.66 -9.39
CA ASP A 477 -5.15 -14.76 -10.01
C ASP A 477 -4.23 -14.28 -11.14
N ALA A 478 -4.69 -13.33 -11.97
CA ALA A 478 -3.90 -12.73 -13.04
C ALA A 478 -2.74 -11.88 -12.49
N LEU A 479 -3.02 -11.03 -11.48
CA LEU A 479 -2.01 -10.27 -10.75
C LEU A 479 -0.87 -11.16 -10.25
N TYR A 480 -1.22 -12.26 -9.59
CA TYR A 480 -0.25 -13.23 -9.12
C TYR A 480 0.51 -13.90 -10.27
N ARG A 481 -0.19 -14.40 -11.30
CA ARG A 481 0.43 -15.12 -12.42
C ARG A 481 1.46 -14.26 -13.14
N ASP A 482 1.05 -13.08 -13.59
CA ASP A 482 1.77 -12.32 -14.63
C ASP A 482 2.75 -11.29 -14.07
N TYR A 483 2.48 -10.70 -12.90
CA TYR A 483 3.21 -9.52 -12.43
C TYR A 483 3.99 -9.70 -11.12
N VAL A 484 3.73 -10.76 -10.34
CA VAL A 484 4.48 -11.03 -9.10
C VAL A 484 5.82 -11.73 -9.41
N PRO A 485 6.97 -11.21 -8.94
CA PRO A 485 8.29 -11.80 -9.18
C PRO A 485 8.42 -13.25 -8.67
N LYS A 486 9.14 -14.10 -9.39
CA LYS A 486 9.35 -15.51 -9.01
C LYS A 486 9.97 -15.70 -7.60
N PRO A 487 10.96 -14.92 -7.15
CA PRO A 487 11.50 -15.06 -5.79
C PRO A 487 10.44 -14.87 -4.69
N PHE A 488 9.49 -13.95 -4.87
CA PHE A 488 8.37 -13.80 -3.95
C PHE A 488 7.52 -15.06 -3.93
N LYS A 489 7.18 -15.61 -5.10
CA LYS A 489 6.38 -16.84 -5.23
C LYS A 489 7.04 -18.01 -4.49
N ASP A 490 8.33 -18.21 -4.72
CA ASP A 490 9.08 -19.34 -4.15
C ASP A 490 9.22 -19.21 -2.61
N VAL A 491 9.53 -18.02 -2.09
CA VAL A 491 9.61 -17.78 -0.64
C VAL A 491 8.23 -17.86 0.01
N PHE A 492 7.21 -17.24 -0.58
CA PHE A 492 5.84 -17.26 -0.08
C PHE A 492 5.33 -18.69 0.15
N TRP A 493 5.45 -19.57 -0.85
CA TRP A 493 5.00 -20.96 -0.73
C TRP A 493 5.87 -21.79 0.23
N SER A 494 7.16 -21.47 0.38
CA SER A 494 8.04 -22.07 1.38
C SER A 494 7.59 -21.74 2.81
N LEU A 495 7.35 -20.46 3.13
CA LEU A 495 6.93 -20.04 4.48
C LEU A 495 5.49 -20.47 4.79
N ARG A 496 4.56 -20.31 3.83
CA ARG A 496 3.17 -20.77 3.94
C ARG A 496 3.10 -22.29 4.15
N GLY A 497 3.91 -23.06 3.43
CA GLY A 497 3.93 -24.53 3.53
C GLY A 497 4.38 -25.08 4.89
N LYS A 498 5.08 -24.26 5.69
CA LYS A 498 5.50 -24.59 7.06
C LYS A 498 4.59 -24.00 8.15
N GLY A 499 3.68 -23.08 7.80
CA GLY A 499 2.90 -22.29 8.76
C GLY A 499 3.69 -21.14 9.41
N GLU A 500 4.73 -20.63 8.75
CA GLU A 500 5.57 -19.53 9.27
C GLU A 500 5.09 -18.14 8.85
N LEU A 501 4.17 -18.03 7.88
CA LEU A 501 3.77 -16.77 7.27
C LEU A 501 2.46 -16.21 7.85
N HIS A 502 2.52 -15.07 8.53
CA HIS A 502 1.36 -14.35 9.09
C HIS A 502 1.35 -12.85 8.71
N SER A 503 2.49 -12.31 8.29
CA SER A 503 2.74 -10.89 8.03
C SER A 503 3.65 -10.67 6.83
N ILE A 504 3.35 -9.62 6.06
CA ILE A 504 4.03 -9.27 4.81
C ILE A 504 4.20 -7.75 4.79
N GLN A 505 5.45 -7.28 4.82
CA GLN A 505 5.79 -5.88 4.60
C GLN A 505 6.26 -5.71 3.15
N ILE A 506 5.69 -4.76 2.41
CA ILE A 506 6.11 -4.43 1.04
C ILE A 506 6.70 -3.03 1.02
N THR A 507 8.01 -2.89 0.84
CA THR A 507 8.69 -1.60 0.64
C THR A 507 8.93 -1.39 -0.86
N SER A 508 8.28 -0.42 -1.52
CA SER A 508 8.36 -0.27 -2.98
C SER A 508 8.53 1.18 -3.44
N ASN A 509 9.46 1.43 -4.37
CA ASN A 509 9.57 2.76 -5.02
C ASN A 509 8.48 3.01 -6.08
N SER A 510 7.77 1.97 -6.52
CA SER A 510 6.59 2.08 -7.40
C SER A 510 5.30 1.71 -6.65
N PRO A 511 4.27 2.57 -6.67
CA PRO A 511 2.98 2.30 -6.02
C PRO A 511 2.05 1.40 -6.86
N THR A 512 2.41 1.06 -8.09
CA THR A 512 1.47 0.58 -9.12
C THR A 512 0.82 -0.78 -8.85
N LEU A 513 1.56 -1.78 -8.35
CA LEU A 513 1.01 -3.13 -8.13
C LEU A 513 0.16 -3.20 -6.83
N PRO A 514 -1.12 -3.62 -6.88
CA PRO A 514 -2.00 -3.71 -5.71
C PRO A 514 -1.81 -5.03 -4.96
N TRP A 515 -0.85 -5.06 -4.02
CA TRP A 515 -0.43 -6.26 -3.31
C TRP A 515 -1.55 -6.96 -2.55
N GLU A 516 -2.47 -6.18 -2.00
CA GLU A 516 -3.66 -6.63 -1.27
C GLU A 516 -4.62 -7.47 -2.12
N LEU A 517 -4.59 -7.34 -3.45
CA LEU A 517 -5.46 -8.05 -4.39
C LEU A 517 -4.83 -9.30 -5.00
N ILE A 518 -3.54 -9.54 -4.78
CA ILE A 518 -2.85 -10.73 -5.27
C ILE A 518 -3.50 -11.98 -4.65
N ARG A 519 -3.79 -13.00 -5.46
CA ARG A 519 -4.19 -14.34 -5.01
C ARG A 519 -3.13 -15.37 -5.35
N PRO A 520 -2.30 -15.78 -4.37
CA PRO A 520 -1.31 -16.82 -4.58
C PRO A 520 -1.91 -18.13 -5.08
N ARG A 521 -1.23 -18.74 -6.05
CA ARG A 521 -1.47 -20.12 -6.50
C ARG A 521 -0.17 -20.92 -6.51
N SER A 522 -0.26 -22.20 -6.18
CA SER A 522 0.85 -23.15 -6.31
C SER A 522 1.28 -23.30 -7.77
N ALA A 523 2.51 -23.77 -8.00
CA ALA A 523 3.08 -23.87 -9.36
C ALA A 523 2.33 -24.83 -10.31
N ASP A 524 1.58 -25.79 -9.75
CA ASP A 524 0.68 -26.71 -10.45
C ASP A 524 -0.77 -26.18 -10.55
N GLY A 525 -1.07 -25.03 -9.95
CA GLY A 525 -2.40 -24.41 -9.87
C GLY A 525 -3.39 -25.13 -8.94
N ALA A 526 -3.00 -26.24 -8.30
CA ALA A 526 -3.89 -27.10 -7.52
C ALA A 526 -4.33 -26.47 -6.18
N ILE A 527 -3.50 -25.62 -5.58
CA ILE A 527 -3.79 -24.88 -4.36
C ILE A 527 -3.92 -23.40 -4.74
N ALA A 528 -5.12 -22.85 -4.53
CA ALA A 528 -5.36 -21.41 -4.54
C ALA A 528 -5.47 -20.88 -3.12
N ASP A 529 -5.03 -19.65 -2.91
CA ASP A 529 -5.13 -18.96 -1.64
C ASP A 529 -6.17 -17.82 -1.67
N GLY A 530 -6.42 -17.23 -0.50
CA GLY A 530 -7.16 -15.97 -0.38
C GLY A 530 -6.41 -14.79 -1.00
N PHE A 531 -7.08 -13.65 -1.06
CA PHE A 531 -6.44 -12.36 -1.31
C PHE A 531 -5.40 -12.09 -0.20
N LEU A 532 -4.18 -11.67 -0.55
CA LEU A 532 -3.13 -11.40 0.46
C LEU A 532 -3.61 -10.43 1.55
N GLY A 533 -4.38 -9.39 1.17
CA GLY A 533 -4.94 -8.42 2.10
C GLY A 533 -6.03 -8.94 3.06
N MET A 534 -6.50 -10.19 2.89
CA MET A 534 -7.47 -10.86 3.77
C MET A 534 -6.88 -12.01 4.59
N GLY A 535 -5.78 -12.62 4.12
CA GLY A 535 -5.13 -13.76 4.76
C GLY A 535 -3.91 -13.42 5.63
N TYR A 536 -3.25 -12.28 5.36
CA TYR A 536 -1.99 -11.89 6.00
C TYR A 536 -2.04 -10.47 6.54
N ARG A 537 -1.25 -10.18 7.58
CA ARG A 537 -1.00 -8.82 8.06
C ARG A 537 -0.16 -8.09 7.00
N LEU A 538 -0.82 -7.46 6.03
CA LEU A 538 -0.19 -6.85 4.86
C LEU A 538 -0.18 -5.32 4.95
N ALA A 539 1.00 -4.72 4.81
CA ALA A 539 1.16 -3.27 4.68
C ALA A 539 2.21 -2.89 3.62
N ARG A 540 2.11 -1.65 3.15
CA ARG A 540 3.03 -1.05 2.16
C ARG A 540 3.85 0.06 2.77
N TRP A 541 5.04 0.31 2.23
CA TRP A 541 5.86 1.47 2.55
C TRP A 541 6.54 2.02 1.31
N ALA A 542 6.74 3.34 1.27
CA ALA A 542 7.55 3.99 0.25
C ALA A 542 8.97 4.21 0.79
N PRO A 543 10.04 3.95 0.02
CA PRO A 543 11.37 4.43 0.33
C PRO A 543 11.39 5.94 0.63
N ARG A 544 12.38 6.39 1.40
CA ARG A 544 12.53 7.80 1.77
C ARG A 544 12.66 8.69 0.52
N SER A 545 11.78 9.67 0.43
CA SER A 545 11.71 10.69 -0.63
C SER A 545 11.96 12.12 -0.12
N SER A 546 11.70 12.38 1.17
CA SER A 546 11.86 13.71 1.80
C SER A 546 12.66 13.64 3.11
N ALA A 547 13.13 14.80 3.59
CA ALA A 547 13.77 14.90 4.90
C ALA A 547 12.79 14.71 6.08
N SER A 548 11.50 14.97 5.86
CA SER A 548 10.42 14.90 6.87
C SER A 548 9.71 13.55 6.93
N GLN A 549 9.86 12.71 5.89
CA GLN A 549 9.33 11.35 5.87
C GLN A 549 9.89 10.52 7.02
N VAL A 550 9.04 9.77 7.72
CA VAL A 550 9.51 8.75 8.66
C VAL A 550 10.13 7.60 7.83
N ASP A 551 11.36 7.19 8.12
CA ASP A 551 12.09 6.26 7.24
C ASP A 551 11.49 4.85 7.27
N ASN A 552 10.94 4.46 8.41
CA ASN A 552 10.25 3.20 8.64
C ASN A 552 8.91 3.50 9.33
N PRO A 553 7.87 2.69 9.11
CA PRO A 553 6.58 2.89 9.77
C PRO A 553 6.67 2.61 11.27
N LEU A 554 5.77 3.20 12.05
CA LEU A 554 5.68 2.90 13.48
C LEU A 554 5.27 1.44 13.72
N ASP A 555 5.88 0.81 14.71
CA ASP A 555 5.52 -0.49 15.29
C ASP A 555 4.29 -0.38 16.21
N ARG A 556 4.14 0.74 16.91
CA ARG A 556 3.09 0.98 17.90
C ARG A 556 2.49 2.38 17.79
N MET A 557 1.17 2.48 18.05
CA MET A 557 0.44 3.75 18.09
C MET A 557 -0.66 3.71 19.17
N THR A 558 -0.75 4.74 20.00
CA THR A 558 -1.83 4.87 21.00
C THR A 558 -3.13 5.38 20.36
N PHE A 559 -4.26 4.75 20.68
CA PHE A 559 -5.58 5.21 20.22
C PHE A 559 -6.07 6.40 21.05
N THR A 560 -5.68 7.61 20.65
CA THR A 560 -6.13 8.87 21.29
C THR A 560 -7.46 9.41 20.74
N GLY A 561 -8.03 8.75 19.72
CA GLY A 561 -9.33 9.09 19.11
C GLY A 561 -9.24 9.34 17.60
N VAL A 562 -10.33 9.90 17.05
CA VAL A 562 -10.49 10.20 15.60
C VAL A 562 -10.93 11.66 15.42
N ALA A 563 -10.11 12.45 14.73
CA ALA A 563 -10.45 13.79 14.27
C ALA A 563 -10.97 13.73 12.83
N ALA A 564 -12.25 14.04 12.62
CA ALA A 564 -12.96 13.77 11.37
C ALA A 564 -13.39 15.03 10.61
N VAL A 565 -12.93 15.13 9.37
CA VAL A 565 -13.37 16.09 8.35
C VAL A 565 -14.35 15.38 7.41
N ALA A 566 -15.49 16.01 7.15
CA ALA A 566 -16.50 15.56 6.19
C ALA A 566 -17.18 16.80 5.61
N PRO A 567 -16.87 17.20 4.36
CA PRO A 567 -17.46 18.37 3.74
C PRO A 567 -18.94 18.20 3.43
N SER A 568 -19.75 19.22 3.77
CA SER A 568 -21.20 19.21 3.59
C SER A 568 -21.58 19.62 2.18
N TYR A 569 -21.46 18.69 1.23
CA TYR A 569 -21.78 18.93 -0.17
C TYR A 569 -23.29 19.04 -0.45
N VAL A 570 -23.65 19.93 -1.37
CA VAL A 570 -25.01 20.14 -1.89
C VAL A 570 -25.23 19.44 -3.24
N ASP A 571 -26.51 19.31 -3.61
CA ASP A 571 -26.99 18.82 -4.90
C ASP A 571 -26.33 17.49 -5.34
N LYS A 572 -25.88 17.41 -6.59
CA LYS A 572 -25.28 16.20 -7.19
C LYS A 572 -23.97 15.75 -6.54
N ARG A 573 -23.36 16.57 -5.68
CA ARG A 573 -22.19 16.18 -4.87
C ARG A 573 -22.57 15.63 -3.49
N SER A 574 -23.85 15.59 -3.10
CA SER A 574 -24.23 15.11 -1.77
C SER A 574 -23.91 13.61 -1.58
N LEU A 575 -23.10 13.31 -0.56
CA LEU A 575 -22.86 11.96 -0.07
C LEU A 575 -23.86 11.67 1.04
N ARG A 576 -24.68 10.64 0.87
CA ARG A 576 -25.78 10.32 1.78
C ARG A 576 -25.28 9.53 2.99
N PHE A 577 -24.42 8.54 2.75
CA PHE A 577 -23.96 7.62 3.80
C PHE A 577 -22.76 8.20 4.60
N GLN A 578 -22.10 9.24 4.10
CA GLN A 578 -21.21 10.14 4.90
C GLN A 578 -21.87 10.58 6.23
N GLN A 579 -23.19 10.83 6.25
CA GLN A 579 -23.90 11.22 7.48
C GLN A 579 -24.03 10.04 8.46
N ASP A 580 -24.32 8.84 7.96
CA ASP A 580 -24.40 7.62 8.76
C ASP A 580 -23.02 7.24 9.34
N GLU A 581 -21.95 7.38 8.54
CA GLU A 581 -20.55 7.24 8.95
C GLU A 581 -20.18 8.21 10.07
N ILE A 582 -20.39 9.51 9.89
CA ILE A 582 -20.07 10.52 10.90
C ILE A 582 -20.91 10.33 12.18
N ALA A 583 -22.16 9.85 12.05
CA ALA A 583 -22.99 9.45 13.18
C ALA A 583 -22.54 8.13 13.84
N ALA A 584 -21.74 7.29 13.18
CA ALA A 584 -21.08 6.14 13.79
C ALA A 584 -19.77 6.54 14.48
N LEU A 585 -18.89 7.29 13.80
CA LEU A 585 -17.60 7.73 14.33
C LEU A 585 -17.74 8.65 15.54
N SER A 586 -18.79 9.47 15.61
CA SER A 586 -19.06 10.35 16.77
C SER A 586 -19.31 9.62 18.11
N LYS A 587 -19.46 8.29 18.09
CA LYS A 587 -19.57 7.42 19.27
C LYS A 587 -18.22 6.93 19.81
N LEU A 588 -17.12 7.23 19.10
CA LEU A 588 -15.77 6.82 19.49
C LEU A 588 -15.23 7.71 20.60
N TYR A 589 -14.47 7.11 21.53
CA TYR A 589 -13.70 7.88 22.50
C TYR A 589 -12.66 8.78 21.78
N GLY A 590 -12.47 9.99 22.29
CA GLY A 590 -11.57 10.99 21.70
C GLY A 590 -12.02 11.56 20.34
N TYR A 591 -13.26 11.31 19.92
CA TYR A 591 -13.77 11.85 18.65
C TYR A 591 -13.80 13.39 18.64
N ARG A 592 -13.37 13.99 17.52
CA ARG A 592 -13.50 15.42 17.24
C ARG A 592 -14.01 15.65 15.83
N ARG A 593 -14.92 16.62 15.66
CA ARG A 593 -15.43 17.06 14.36
C ARG A 593 -14.75 18.38 13.97
N PHE A 594 -14.31 18.49 12.72
CA PHE A 594 -13.81 19.72 12.11
C PHE A 594 -14.66 20.04 10.88
N ASP A 595 -14.97 21.31 10.63
CA ASP A 595 -15.73 21.69 9.45
C ASP A 595 -14.95 21.39 8.16
N GLY A 596 -15.67 21.25 7.05
CA GLY A 596 -15.13 20.71 5.81
C GLY A 596 -14.51 21.72 4.86
N ASP A 597 -14.04 22.85 5.38
CA ASP A 597 -13.39 23.94 4.63
C ASP A 597 -11.87 23.94 4.82
N PHE A 598 -11.14 24.67 3.97
CA PHE A 598 -9.69 24.77 4.04
C PHE A 598 -9.14 25.32 5.36
N THR A 599 -9.78 26.35 5.96
CA THR A 599 -9.29 26.94 7.22
C THR A 599 -9.44 25.95 8.39
N SER A 600 -10.52 25.18 8.41
CA SER A 600 -10.73 24.09 9.37
C SER A 600 -9.76 22.93 9.16
N PHE A 601 -9.38 22.63 7.90
CA PHE A 601 -8.38 21.61 7.58
C PHE A 601 -6.95 22.06 7.94
N GLU A 602 -6.59 23.33 7.70
CA GLU A 602 -5.34 23.94 8.16
C GLU A 602 -5.21 23.85 9.69
N LYS A 603 -6.29 24.24 10.40
CA LYS A 603 -6.35 24.15 11.85
C LYS A 603 -6.20 22.71 12.36
N LEU A 604 -6.88 21.74 11.74
CA LEU A 604 -6.77 20.32 12.05
C LEU A 604 -5.30 19.85 11.97
N VAL A 605 -4.62 20.11 10.85
CA VAL A 605 -3.20 19.78 10.67
C VAL A 605 -2.31 20.49 11.70
N GLY A 606 -2.67 21.73 12.08
CA GLY A 606 -2.00 22.50 13.11
C GLY A 606 -2.23 22.02 14.57
N GLU A 607 -3.28 21.23 14.84
CA GLU A 607 -3.70 20.82 16.19
C GLU A 607 -3.61 19.30 16.48
N VAL A 608 -3.63 18.44 15.46
CA VAL A 608 -3.72 16.98 15.63
C VAL A 608 -2.34 16.32 15.50
N SER A 609 -1.63 16.21 16.62
CA SER A 609 -0.30 15.59 16.73
C SER A 609 -0.30 14.06 16.75
N THR A 610 -1.39 13.43 17.20
CA THR A 610 -1.51 11.99 17.44
C THR A 610 -2.95 11.53 17.21
N GLY A 611 -3.16 10.22 17.11
CA GLY A 611 -4.46 9.64 16.79
C GLY A 611 -4.73 9.63 15.28
N PHE A 612 -5.98 9.35 14.92
CA PHE A 612 -6.41 9.26 13.54
C PHE A 612 -6.96 10.60 13.05
N ILE A 613 -6.48 11.06 11.90
CA ILE A 613 -7.14 12.05 11.06
C ILE A 613 -7.94 11.29 10.02
N HIS A 614 -9.25 11.51 9.98
CA HIS A 614 -10.16 10.88 9.04
C HIS A 614 -10.78 11.93 8.11
N PHE A 615 -10.76 11.67 6.81
CA PHE A 615 -11.50 12.44 5.81
C PHE A 615 -12.56 11.55 5.17
N SER A 616 -13.79 12.04 5.05
CA SER A 616 -14.85 11.38 4.26
C SER A 616 -15.46 12.38 3.28
N GLY A 617 -15.28 12.12 1.99
CA GLY A 617 -15.66 13.06 0.95
C GLY A 617 -15.29 12.59 -0.46
N HIS A 618 -15.40 13.50 -1.43
CA HIS A 618 -14.94 13.21 -2.79
C HIS A 618 -13.42 13.30 -2.86
N GLY A 619 -12.84 12.33 -3.56
CA GLY A 619 -11.48 12.40 -4.09
C GLY A 619 -11.55 12.39 -5.61
N GLU A 620 -10.60 13.05 -6.25
CA GLU A 620 -10.55 13.18 -7.71
C GLU A 620 -9.23 12.69 -8.29
N VAL A 621 -9.31 12.15 -9.52
CA VAL A 621 -8.17 12.07 -10.44
C VAL A 621 -8.47 12.90 -11.68
N ASN A 622 -7.79 14.04 -11.82
CA ASN A 622 -7.92 14.92 -12.97
C ASN A 622 -6.88 14.59 -14.04
N GLN A 623 -7.16 14.87 -15.31
CA GLN A 623 -6.15 14.73 -16.37
C GLN A 623 -5.06 15.81 -16.22
N PRO A 624 -3.76 15.52 -16.45
CA PRO A 624 -2.69 16.52 -16.36
C PRO A 624 -2.88 17.75 -17.26
N SER A 625 -3.62 17.60 -18.36
CA SER A 625 -4.00 18.65 -19.30
C SER A 625 -5.14 19.56 -18.84
N SER A 626 -5.85 19.21 -17.75
CA SER A 626 -7.09 19.90 -17.33
C SER A 626 -6.89 21.23 -16.59
N GLY A 627 -5.65 21.54 -16.18
CA GLY A 627 -5.36 22.68 -15.30
C GLY A 627 -5.77 22.48 -13.84
N ARG A 628 -6.37 21.33 -13.48
CA ARG A 628 -6.65 20.94 -12.09
C ARG A 628 -5.56 19.97 -11.57
N PRO A 629 -5.30 19.92 -10.25
CA PRO A 629 -4.34 18.97 -9.68
C PRO A 629 -4.73 17.52 -9.99
N VAL A 630 -3.74 16.70 -10.37
CA VAL A 630 -3.98 15.33 -10.85
C VAL A 630 -4.55 14.42 -9.77
N PHE A 631 -4.23 14.66 -8.50
CA PHE A 631 -4.90 14.07 -7.35
C PHE A 631 -5.45 15.17 -6.46
N ALA A 632 -6.69 15.04 -5.98
CA ALA A 632 -7.27 16.00 -5.03
C ALA A 632 -8.28 15.35 -4.07
N ILE A 633 -8.64 16.07 -3.02
CA ILE A 633 -9.88 15.90 -2.24
C ILE A 633 -10.68 17.20 -2.26
N ASP A 634 -12.00 17.12 -2.42
CA ASP A 634 -12.86 18.31 -2.44
C ASP A 634 -13.24 18.73 -1.02
N LEU A 635 -12.86 19.94 -0.61
CA LEU A 635 -13.45 20.62 0.55
C LEU A 635 -14.75 21.35 0.11
N VAL A 636 -15.43 22.04 1.04
CA VAL A 636 -16.64 22.81 0.70
C VAL A 636 -16.31 24.00 -0.21
N ASP A 637 -15.15 24.63 0.02
CA ASP A 637 -14.69 25.87 -0.60
C ASP A 637 -13.71 25.66 -1.77
N GLN A 638 -12.82 24.67 -1.69
CA GLN A 638 -11.79 24.41 -2.71
C GLN A 638 -11.33 22.95 -2.74
N SER A 639 -10.77 22.49 -3.86
CA SER A 639 -10.10 21.18 -3.94
C SER A 639 -8.69 21.31 -3.36
N LEU A 640 -8.33 20.45 -2.39
CA LEU A 640 -6.98 20.36 -1.82
C LEU A 640 -6.20 19.24 -2.52
N ASP A 641 -4.93 19.47 -2.82
CA ASP A 641 -4.04 18.52 -3.50
C ASP A 641 -2.81 18.11 -2.64
N PRO A 642 -2.06 17.05 -3.02
CA PRO A 642 -0.88 16.60 -2.28
C PRO A 642 0.26 17.62 -2.13
N ASP A 643 0.49 18.52 -3.09
CA ASP A 643 1.59 19.50 -3.03
C ASP A 643 1.20 20.65 -2.08
N THR A 644 -0.04 21.13 -2.18
CA THR A 644 -0.62 22.12 -1.24
C THR A 644 -0.71 21.55 0.18
N TRP A 645 -1.09 20.28 0.35
CA TRP A 645 -1.05 19.58 1.63
C TRP A 645 0.39 19.49 2.19
N ALA A 646 1.39 19.22 1.35
CA ALA A 646 2.78 19.13 1.77
C ALA A 646 3.31 20.50 2.25
N ALA A 647 2.94 21.59 1.55
CA ALA A 647 3.24 22.95 1.99
C ALA A 647 2.58 23.29 3.34
N LEU A 648 1.30 22.92 3.51
CA LEU A 648 0.58 23.08 4.78
C LEU A 648 1.27 22.35 5.93
N VAL A 649 1.58 21.05 5.77
CA VAL A 649 2.25 20.24 6.81
C VAL A 649 3.67 20.70 7.10
N ALA A 650 4.37 21.28 6.12
CA ALA A 650 5.69 21.88 6.34
C ALA A 650 5.65 23.04 7.35
N THR A 651 4.55 23.80 7.43
CA THR A 651 4.36 24.85 8.46
C THR A 651 4.02 24.27 9.85
N ALA A 652 3.45 23.06 9.89
CA ALA A 652 3.05 22.37 11.11
C ALA A 652 4.10 21.36 11.63
N HIS A 653 5.28 21.28 11.00
CA HIS A 653 6.34 20.33 11.32
C HIS A 653 6.74 20.32 12.81
N GLY A 654 7.16 19.12 13.28
CA GLY A 654 7.63 18.90 14.65
C GLY A 654 6.52 18.68 15.70
N LYS A 655 5.24 18.83 15.35
CA LYS A 655 4.12 18.66 16.30
C LYS A 655 3.74 17.21 16.61
N GLY A 656 4.02 16.25 15.72
CA GLY A 656 3.71 14.84 15.92
C GLY A 656 3.58 14.05 14.61
N ASN A 657 3.05 12.83 14.70
CA ASN A 657 2.94 11.86 13.60
C ASN A 657 1.53 11.22 13.55
N PRO A 658 0.48 11.97 13.21
CA PRO A 658 -0.87 11.41 13.11
C PRO A 658 -0.97 10.36 11.99
N PHE A 659 -1.95 9.47 12.12
CA PHE A 659 -2.31 8.48 11.09
C PHE A 659 -3.46 9.02 10.25
N TYR A 660 -3.43 8.89 8.93
CA TYR A 660 -4.48 9.41 8.05
C TYR A 660 -5.32 8.28 7.46
N PHE A 661 -6.64 8.44 7.43
CA PHE A 661 -7.55 7.56 6.68
C PHE A 661 -8.49 8.41 5.83
N PHE A 662 -8.23 8.46 4.53
CA PHE A 662 -9.05 9.15 3.54
C PHE A 662 -10.05 8.16 2.93
N ASN A 663 -11.29 8.24 3.40
CA ASN A 663 -12.42 7.51 2.85
C ASN A 663 -12.99 8.27 1.65
N ALA A 664 -12.19 8.32 0.59
CA ALA A 664 -12.45 9.09 -0.62
C ALA A 664 -11.87 8.38 -1.84
N CYS A 665 -12.55 8.52 -2.98
CA CYS A 665 -12.19 7.92 -4.27
C CYS A 665 -10.74 8.18 -4.66
N ASP A 666 -10.08 7.15 -5.19
CA ASP A 666 -8.75 7.22 -5.81
C ASP A 666 -7.59 7.73 -4.91
N THR A 667 -7.83 8.06 -3.64
CA THR A 667 -6.81 8.53 -2.68
C THR A 667 -5.74 7.47 -2.34
N GLY A 668 -6.02 6.19 -2.55
CA GLY A 668 -5.03 5.11 -2.45
C GLY A 668 -4.09 5.02 -3.67
N ARG A 669 -4.43 5.67 -4.79
CA ARG A 669 -3.61 5.69 -6.01
C ARG A 669 -2.43 6.63 -5.87
N SER A 670 -1.43 6.41 -6.71
CA SER A 670 -0.30 7.31 -6.89
C SER A 670 0.32 7.07 -8.28
N GLN A 671 0.83 8.12 -8.91
CA GLN A 671 1.42 8.10 -10.24
C GLN A 671 2.66 9.01 -10.24
N MET A 672 3.71 8.63 -10.97
CA MET A 672 4.87 9.50 -11.13
C MET A 672 4.59 10.59 -12.18
N LEU A 673 4.80 11.84 -11.80
CA LEU A 673 4.66 13.02 -12.65
C LEU A 673 5.90 13.91 -12.49
N GLY A 674 6.45 14.43 -13.59
CA GLY A 674 7.65 15.29 -13.59
C GLY A 674 8.94 14.63 -13.06
N GLY A 675 8.92 13.36 -12.70
CA GLY A 675 10.02 12.63 -12.04
C GLY A 675 9.84 12.37 -10.54
N PHE A 676 8.68 12.71 -9.97
CA PHE A 676 8.34 12.49 -8.55
C PHE A 676 7.02 11.72 -8.41
N VAL A 677 6.88 10.89 -7.38
CA VAL A 677 5.63 10.14 -7.13
C VAL A 677 4.60 11.08 -6.49
N GLN A 678 3.55 11.42 -7.23
CA GLN A 678 2.38 12.14 -6.71
C GLN A 678 1.26 11.17 -6.33
N GLY A 679 0.42 11.59 -5.40
CA GLY A 679 -0.66 10.80 -4.81
C GLY A 679 -0.61 10.86 -3.29
N TRP A 680 -1.76 10.63 -2.65
CA TRP A 680 -1.93 10.94 -1.24
C TRP A 680 -1.09 10.09 -0.31
N GLY A 681 -0.98 8.77 -0.52
CA GLY A 681 -0.16 7.90 0.33
C GLY A 681 1.31 8.37 0.44
N PRO A 682 2.08 8.44 -0.67
CA PRO A 682 3.45 8.92 -0.68
C PRO A 682 3.61 10.33 -0.11
N ALA A 683 2.74 11.28 -0.47
CA ALA A 683 2.81 12.64 0.06
C ALA A 683 2.55 12.68 1.58
N VAL A 684 1.53 11.97 2.06
CA VAL A 684 1.16 11.92 3.48
C VAL A 684 2.27 11.32 4.33
N LEU A 685 2.90 10.24 3.86
CA LEU A 685 4.11 9.71 4.49
C LEU A 685 5.26 10.72 4.45
N ALA A 686 5.48 11.39 3.31
CA ALA A 686 6.56 12.36 3.11
C ALA A 686 6.43 13.63 3.97
N GLY A 687 5.23 14.00 4.41
CA GLY A 687 5.01 15.04 5.42
C GLY A 687 5.25 14.61 6.87
N GLY A 688 5.43 13.30 7.13
CA GLY A 688 5.74 12.74 8.44
C GLY A 688 4.60 11.99 9.14
N ALA A 689 3.58 11.53 8.41
CA ALA A 689 2.53 10.67 8.99
C ALA A 689 3.07 9.33 9.51
N SER A 690 2.40 8.76 10.52
CA SER A 690 2.69 7.40 11.02
C SER A 690 2.14 6.29 10.13
N GLY A 691 1.15 6.60 9.30
CA GLY A 691 0.56 5.70 8.29
C GLY A 691 -0.57 6.38 7.52
N PHE A 692 -1.01 5.73 6.44
CA PHE A 692 -2.08 6.20 5.57
C PHE A 692 -2.97 5.05 5.08
N ILE A 693 -4.29 5.29 4.99
CA ILE A 693 -5.27 4.44 4.29
C ILE A 693 -6.04 5.28 3.27
N GLY A 694 -6.21 4.76 2.06
CA GLY A 694 -6.97 5.40 0.98
C GLY A 694 -7.49 4.41 -0.07
N GLY A 695 -8.51 4.80 -0.84
CA GLY A 695 -9.15 3.95 -1.85
C GLY A 695 -8.46 3.97 -3.22
N MET A 696 -8.14 2.82 -3.81
CA MET A 696 -7.44 2.68 -5.09
C MET A 696 -8.27 2.99 -6.34
N TRP A 697 -9.58 3.19 -6.22
CA TRP A 697 -10.50 3.49 -7.32
C TRP A 697 -11.77 4.16 -6.77
N PRO A 698 -12.75 4.56 -7.61
CA PRO A 698 -13.97 5.19 -7.12
C PRO A 698 -14.73 4.28 -6.16
N LEU A 699 -14.93 4.78 -4.95
CA LEU A 699 -15.63 4.08 -3.88
C LEU A 699 -17.14 4.26 -4.02
N THR A 700 -17.92 3.44 -3.33
CA THR A 700 -19.38 3.61 -3.28
C THR A 700 -19.83 4.00 -1.88
N ASP A 701 -20.37 5.23 -1.76
CA ASP A 701 -20.79 5.93 -0.53
C ASP A 701 -21.24 5.00 0.62
N ARG A 702 -22.25 4.14 0.39
CA ARG A 702 -22.74 3.19 1.42
C ARG A 702 -21.66 2.21 1.92
N ALA A 703 -20.91 1.59 1.03
CA ALA A 703 -19.92 0.59 1.41
C ALA A 703 -18.64 1.25 1.97
N ALA A 704 -18.33 2.47 1.52
CA ALA A 704 -17.29 3.29 2.10
C ALA A 704 -17.60 3.66 3.56
N ALA A 705 -18.82 4.15 3.82
CA ALA A 705 -19.32 4.47 5.16
C ALA A 705 -19.38 3.24 6.09
N ALA A 706 -19.71 2.05 5.55
CA ALA A 706 -19.67 0.79 6.29
C ALA A 706 -18.23 0.39 6.62
N PHE A 707 -17.31 0.43 5.64
CA PHE A 707 -15.91 0.03 5.80
C PHE A 707 -15.22 0.79 6.95
N SER A 708 -15.37 2.12 7.00
CA SER A 708 -14.78 2.94 8.06
C SER A 708 -15.44 2.71 9.42
N THR A 709 -16.77 2.54 9.44
CA THR A 709 -17.53 2.20 10.65
C THR A 709 -17.06 0.88 11.25
N ASP A 710 -16.95 -0.17 10.44
CA ASP A 710 -16.51 -1.50 10.88
C ASP A 710 -15.03 -1.51 11.26
N PHE A 711 -14.18 -0.74 10.57
CA PHE A 711 -12.76 -0.57 10.90
C PHE A 711 -12.57 0.06 12.29
N TYR A 712 -13.13 1.25 12.53
CA TYR A 712 -12.99 1.93 13.83
C TYR A 712 -13.78 1.22 14.94
N GLY A 713 -14.92 0.60 14.61
CA GLY A 713 -15.68 -0.25 15.53
C GLY A 713 -14.90 -1.49 15.95
N GLY A 714 -14.18 -2.13 15.04
CA GLY A 714 -13.30 -3.27 15.30
C GLY A 714 -12.16 -2.91 16.25
N ILE A 715 -11.45 -1.81 15.98
CA ILE A 715 -10.41 -1.27 16.89
C ILE A 715 -11.02 -0.98 18.27
N SER A 716 -12.04 -0.13 18.34
CA SER A 716 -12.69 0.31 19.58
C SER A 716 -13.29 -0.84 20.41
N THR A 717 -13.63 -1.96 19.77
CA THR A 717 -14.06 -3.19 20.45
C THR A 717 -12.88 -3.94 21.05
N ARG A 718 -11.94 -4.39 20.21
CA ARG A 718 -10.87 -5.33 20.61
C ARG A 718 -9.75 -4.71 21.43
N ILE A 719 -9.53 -3.39 21.32
CA ILE A 719 -8.48 -2.68 22.07
C ILE A 719 -8.67 -2.73 23.60
N LYS A 720 -9.86 -3.14 24.06
CA LYS A 720 -10.20 -3.39 25.46
C LYS A 720 -9.60 -4.69 26.00
N ASP A 721 -9.33 -5.64 25.11
CA ASP A 721 -8.80 -6.97 25.43
C ASP A 721 -7.26 -7.02 25.33
N GLY A 722 -6.66 -6.05 24.63
CA GLY A 722 -5.20 -5.89 24.51
C GLY A 722 -4.78 -5.03 23.31
N PRO A 723 -3.47 -4.97 22.99
CA PRO A 723 -2.97 -4.42 21.73
C PRO A 723 -3.58 -5.14 20.52
N VAL A 724 -3.96 -4.39 19.48
CA VAL A 724 -4.58 -4.95 18.26
C VAL A 724 -3.77 -4.61 17.02
N TYR A 725 -3.60 -5.55 16.09
CA TYR A 725 -2.95 -5.26 14.81
C TYR A 725 -3.90 -4.56 13.86
N LEU A 726 -3.52 -3.37 13.38
CA LEU A 726 -4.35 -2.60 12.44
C LEU A 726 -4.63 -3.39 11.14
N ALA A 727 -3.65 -4.16 10.68
CA ALA A 727 -3.78 -4.99 9.48
C ALA A 727 -4.80 -6.14 9.64
N GLU A 728 -5.00 -6.69 10.84
CA GLU A 728 -6.01 -7.73 11.08
C GLU A 728 -7.44 -7.17 11.01
N ILE A 729 -7.66 -5.98 11.56
CA ILE A 729 -8.93 -5.25 11.41
C ILE A 729 -9.22 -5.03 9.91
N LEU A 730 -8.21 -4.67 9.12
CA LEU A 730 -8.38 -4.53 7.66
C LEU A 730 -8.69 -5.87 6.97
N GLN A 731 -8.12 -7.00 7.39
CA GLN A 731 -8.52 -8.31 6.86
C GLN A 731 -10.01 -8.60 7.13
N ASP A 732 -10.47 -8.31 8.35
CA ASP A 732 -11.85 -8.57 8.76
C ASP A 732 -12.84 -7.75 7.94
N VAL A 733 -12.60 -6.44 7.80
CA VAL A 733 -13.44 -5.56 6.97
C VAL A 733 -13.33 -5.93 5.49
N ARG A 734 -12.14 -6.29 4.97
CA ARG A 734 -12.00 -6.79 3.58
C ARG A 734 -12.81 -8.08 3.33
N ARG A 735 -12.91 -8.98 4.32
CA ARG A 735 -13.66 -10.24 4.19
C ARG A 735 -15.18 -10.05 4.02
N GLU A 736 -15.71 -8.85 4.31
CA GLU A 736 -17.08 -8.45 3.94
C GLU A 736 -17.33 -8.44 2.42
N PHE A 737 -16.28 -8.39 1.58
CA PHE A 737 -16.40 -8.67 0.14
C PHE A 737 -17.12 -10.02 -0.12
N TYR A 738 -16.74 -11.07 0.60
CA TYR A 738 -17.35 -12.40 0.42
C TYR A 738 -18.76 -12.47 1.00
N ARG A 739 -19.14 -11.61 1.95
CA ARG A 739 -20.52 -11.52 2.46
C ARG A 739 -21.43 -10.70 1.54
N THR A 740 -20.95 -9.58 1.01
CA THR A 740 -21.74 -8.59 0.26
C THR A 740 -21.65 -8.73 -1.26
N GLY A 741 -20.48 -9.10 -1.80
CA GLY A 741 -20.13 -9.00 -3.22
C GLY A 741 -19.65 -7.62 -3.66
N ASP A 742 -19.55 -6.64 -2.76
CA ASP A 742 -19.20 -5.26 -3.13
C ASP A 742 -17.68 -5.05 -3.20
N PRO A 743 -17.09 -4.79 -4.37
CA PRO A 743 -15.64 -4.64 -4.52
C PRO A 743 -15.08 -3.40 -3.81
N THR A 744 -15.92 -2.50 -3.28
CA THR A 744 -15.46 -1.40 -2.41
C THR A 744 -14.65 -1.92 -1.21
N TYR A 745 -15.00 -3.09 -0.66
CA TYR A 745 -14.23 -3.71 0.44
C TYR A 745 -12.81 -4.13 0.03
N LEU A 746 -12.52 -4.26 -1.26
CA LEU A 746 -11.18 -4.57 -1.78
C LEU A 746 -10.34 -3.31 -2.06
N ALA A 747 -10.97 -2.13 -2.10
CA ALA A 747 -10.35 -0.93 -2.66
C ALA A 747 -9.26 -0.28 -1.80
N TYR A 748 -9.18 -0.60 -0.50
CA TYR A 748 -8.37 0.18 0.43
C TYR A 748 -6.94 -0.34 0.56
N THR A 749 -5.98 0.52 0.22
CA THR A 749 -4.56 0.32 0.50
C THR A 749 -4.19 0.80 1.89
N PHE A 750 -3.30 0.07 2.56
CA PHE A 750 -2.69 0.47 3.83
C PHE A 750 -1.18 0.68 3.65
N TYR A 751 -0.75 1.90 3.94
CA TYR A 751 0.65 2.29 4.06
C TYR A 751 1.02 2.42 5.55
N GLY A 752 1.99 1.63 6.01
CA GLY A 752 2.39 1.52 7.41
C GLY A 752 3.18 0.24 7.68
N ASN A 753 3.21 -0.19 8.94
CA ASN A 753 3.84 -1.45 9.37
C ASN A 753 2.78 -2.56 9.32
N ALA A 754 3.14 -3.70 8.72
CA ALA A 754 2.37 -4.94 8.74
C ALA A 754 1.90 -5.30 10.16
N ASN A 755 2.81 -5.15 11.12
CA ASN A 755 2.61 -5.49 12.53
C ASN A 755 2.32 -4.24 13.39
N LEU A 756 1.79 -3.15 12.81
CA LEU A 756 1.37 -1.95 13.55
C LEU A 756 0.35 -2.30 14.64
N ARG A 757 0.78 -2.20 15.90
CA ARG A 757 -0.02 -2.41 17.11
C ARG A 757 -0.69 -1.12 17.57
N ILE A 758 -2.02 -1.08 17.50
CA ILE A 758 -2.81 -0.04 18.14
C ILE A 758 -3.01 -0.41 19.61
N VAL A 759 -2.65 0.47 20.54
CA VAL A 759 -2.73 0.25 21.99
C VAL A 759 -3.69 1.22 22.67
N GLY A 760 -4.31 0.76 23.77
CA GLY A 760 -5.11 1.60 24.65
C GLY A 760 -4.30 2.76 25.24
N GLN A 761 -5.01 3.78 25.71
CA GLN A 761 -4.44 5.00 26.32
C GLN A 761 -4.23 4.83 27.83
#